data_AF-A0AAJ6QST4-F1
#
_entry.id   AF-A0AAJ6QST4-F1
#
_cell.length_a   1.000
_cell.length_b   1.000
_cell.length_c   1.000
_cell.angle_alpha   90.00
_cell.angle_beta   90.00
_cell.angle_gamma   90.00
#
_symmetry.space_group_name_H-M   'P 1'
#
loop_
_entity.id
_entity.type
_entity.pdbx_description
1 polymer ?
#
loop_
_entity_poly.entity_id
_entity_poly.type
_entity_poly.pdbx_seq_one_letter_code
_entity_poly.pdbx_strand_id
1 'polypeptide(L)'
;MASKFQYDENGGTFFLFLLAFLAMVVLPCTYYLWPRKSKENPDEEKKKCQCSPCRDKFARLKEIAPMTKTKNMIIRILIVLGWIAMFACAYKVAHLEDTWKKWDPYEILKLDPGATTSEIKKAYRKLAAIHHPDMKTGDEAEFREIARAYKALSNEESRKNWETYGDPDGPGAMSFGIALPSWIVEKENSIWVLGAYMLVFMVGLPTAVGMWWYRSAKYGEDLEVLLDTTQLYFFFINKTSLMPLRRVVMIVAASMDFESSRNPDMKMRPSDNEEIPQLIKKIEDFGEKNREAPLNYEYSIKARALLYAHLLRLPLSEGAAKDMRYIIRKCPVLLSEFVSCTSQLVMLALSGRIQRLPKLETLENAIKLCQLVVQALWENRNPLLQIPYIGEEHLRLFSNKKCHIKSIDQLRQLTETKRRDLLRFLDDAKYQNVIKCLESMPSVEIKYKLEVIDDEDPETITADSLVTMTVTMRRRKPEEVLNRSEEELVDDKEEEKPKITSWMKKPQKKSGGKKKAKAKKPTNFRLIHRADPEEGSEDDAEPDKENRVQENGVESTDGVESQASQKEESEDGGKAETGDSQVRKRKKTERKKHDDQGDKAEQDEGSDDASNHSDGDQVNNDDEKDGSDDEALHFDQDKKKKKKIMDKIPKISHPVHAPYFPSDKQEFWWLYLVDKKQQQLMTVPFLMTNLVDEEDAILKFTAPRKPGSYHLTLHVKSDSYVTDFDKQVDLKFDVKPAKPVVESHPQWDALDEESEVEVEDSAVEDSDLCSDDDLDSDNDNAN
;
A
#
# COMPACT_ATOMS: atom_id res chain seq x y z
N MET A 1 -42.37 37.48 -2.20
CA MET A 1 -41.59 38.28 -1.21
C MET A 1 -40.56 37.35 -0.60
N ALA A 2 -39.34 37.80 -0.32
CA ALA A 2 -38.39 36.96 0.43
C ALA A 2 -38.90 36.80 1.87
N SER A 3 -38.99 35.56 2.35
CA SER A 3 -39.29 35.25 3.75
C SER A 3 -38.18 35.83 4.64
N LYS A 4 -38.52 36.84 5.46
CA LYS A 4 -37.59 37.38 6.44
C LYS A 4 -37.45 36.37 7.58
N PHE A 5 -36.40 35.56 7.51
CA PHE A 5 -36.02 34.70 8.62
C PHE A 5 -35.78 35.53 9.88
N GLN A 6 -36.39 35.12 10.99
CA GLN A 6 -36.14 35.71 12.30
C GLN A 6 -34.96 34.98 12.95
N TYR A 7 -33.99 35.73 13.46
CA TYR A 7 -32.83 35.18 14.17
C TYR A 7 -33.10 35.17 15.68
N ASP A 8 -32.33 34.38 16.42
CA ASP A 8 -32.50 34.25 17.86
C ASP A 8 -31.84 35.42 18.61
N GLU A 9 -32.65 36.38 19.04
CA GLU A 9 -32.21 37.55 19.83
C GLU A 9 -31.95 37.18 21.30
N ASN A 10 -32.62 36.14 21.83
CA ASN A 10 -32.48 35.70 23.23
C ASN A 10 -31.44 34.56 23.39
N GLY A 11 -31.05 33.91 22.30
CA GLY A 11 -30.09 32.80 22.24
C GLY A 11 -30.64 31.43 22.70
N GLY A 12 -31.90 31.34 23.12
CA GLY A 12 -32.48 30.14 23.73
C GLY A 12 -32.58 28.95 22.77
N THR A 13 -33.03 29.20 21.53
CA THR A 13 -33.09 28.17 20.48
C THR A 13 -31.70 27.81 19.97
N PHE A 14 -30.76 28.76 19.93
CA PHE A 14 -29.37 28.50 19.58
C PHE A 14 -28.69 27.55 20.57
N PHE A 15 -28.84 27.77 21.89
CA PHE A 15 -28.25 26.85 22.88
C PHE A 15 -28.88 25.45 22.85
N LEU A 16 -30.17 25.33 22.52
CA LEU A 16 -30.82 24.03 22.28
C LEU A 16 -30.27 23.32 21.04
N PHE A 17 -30.14 24.03 19.91
CA PHE A 17 -29.54 23.50 18.68
C PHE A 17 -28.07 23.09 18.89
N LEU A 18 -27.28 23.95 19.55
CA LEU A 18 -25.88 23.67 19.87
C LEU A 18 -25.73 22.48 20.82
N LEU A 19 -26.62 22.32 21.81
CA LEU A 19 -26.64 21.16 22.69
C LEU A 19 -26.95 19.87 21.92
N ALA A 20 -27.92 19.87 21.00
CA ALA A 20 -28.24 18.72 20.16
C ALA A 20 -27.07 18.35 19.21
N PHE A 21 -26.43 19.33 18.58
CA PHE A 21 -25.25 19.13 17.75
C PHE A 21 -24.05 18.59 18.55
N LEU A 22 -23.77 19.16 19.73
CA LEU A 22 -22.72 18.67 20.62
C LEU A 22 -23.00 17.25 21.09
N ALA A 23 -24.25 16.89 21.42
CA ALA A 23 -24.61 15.51 21.75
C ALA A 23 -24.39 14.55 20.57
N MET A 24 -24.79 14.93 19.35
CA MET A 24 -24.60 14.15 18.12
C MET A 24 -23.12 13.88 17.81
N VAL A 25 -22.21 14.81 18.13
CA VAL A 25 -20.77 14.64 17.89
C VAL A 25 -20.08 13.94 19.07
N VAL A 26 -20.29 14.44 20.30
CA VAL A 26 -19.56 13.97 21.50
C VAL A 26 -19.92 12.54 21.85
N LEU A 27 -21.18 12.11 21.76
CA LEU A 27 -21.57 10.76 22.17
C LEU A 27 -20.92 9.68 21.27
N PRO A 28 -21.02 9.70 19.92
CA PRO A 28 -20.29 8.77 19.06
C PRO A 28 -18.77 8.89 19.18
N CYS A 29 -18.22 10.11 19.28
CA CYS A 29 -16.78 10.28 19.52
C CYS A 29 -16.33 9.62 20.82
N THR A 30 -17.13 9.65 21.89
CA THR A 30 -16.78 8.94 23.14
C THR A 30 -16.95 7.43 23.04
N TYR A 31 -17.86 6.92 22.22
CA TYR A 31 -17.99 5.48 22.03
C TYR A 31 -16.83 4.88 21.21
N TYR A 32 -16.45 5.55 20.11
CA TYR A 32 -15.47 5.05 19.13
C TYR A 32 -14.04 5.53 19.39
N LEU A 33 -13.82 6.79 19.77
CA LEU A 33 -12.48 7.39 19.90
C LEU A 33 -11.94 7.36 21.33
N TRP A 34 -12.74 6.96 22.34
CA TRP A 34 -12.22 6.84 23.70
C TRP A 34 -11.16 5.74 23.77
N PRO A 35 -9.92 6.05 24.17
CA PRO A 35 -8.79 5.13 24.06
C PRO A 35 -8.87 4.04 25.13
N ARG A 36 -9.63 2.98 24.81
CA ARG A 36 -9.58 1.68 25.48
C ARG A 36 -8.12 1.20 25.44
N LYS A 37 -7.52 0.95 26.61
CA LYS A 37 -6.23 0.23 26.64
C LYS A 37 -6.48 -1.16 26.06
N SER A 38 -5.72 -1.57 25.04
CA SER A 38 -5.60 -3.00 24.77
C SER A 38 -5.06 -3.67 26.04
N LYS A 39 -5.65 -4.80 26.44
CA LYS A 39 -5.05 -5.63 27.48
C LYS A 39 -3.92 -6.39 26.82
N GLU A 40 -2.69 -5.88 26.95
CA GLU A 40 -1.49 -6.63 26.59
C GLU A 40 -1.49 -7.93 27.43
N ASN A 41 -1.66 -9.08 26.77
CA ASN A 41 -1.75 -10.36 27.47
C ASN A 41 -0.39 -10.66 28.10
N PRO A 42 -0.29 -10.85 29.43
CA PRO A 42 1.00 -11.06 30.09
C PRO A 42 1.69 -12.33 29.62
N ASP A 43 0.94 -13.31 29.10
CA ASP A 43 1.46 -14.55 28.54
C ASP A 43 2.09 -14.39 27.14
N GLU A 44 1.77 -13.32 26.41
CA GLU A 44 2.46 -12.96 25.17
C GLU A 44 3.81 -12.28 25.44
N GLU A 45 3.93 -11.45 26.49
CA GLU A 45 5.25 -10.95 26.91
C GLU A 45 6.15 -12.10 27.43
N LYS A 46 5.60 -13.13 28.09
CA LYS A 46 6.35 -14.34 28.50
C LYS A 46 6.92 -15.14 27.32
N LYS A 47 6.20 -15.21 26.19
CA LYS A 47 6.63 -15.91 24.96
C LYS A 47 7.78 -15.21 24.25
N LYS A 48 7.95 -13.89 24.41
CA LYS A 48 9.01 -13.12 23.75
C LYS A 48 10.40 -13.42 24.33
N CYS A 49 11.41 -13.45 23.46
CA CYS A 49 12.81 -13.70 23.83
C CYS A 49 13.40 -12.50 24.59
N GLN A 50 14.12 -12.77 25.69
CA GLN A 50 14.66 -11.76 26.61
C GLN A 50 16.18 -11.53 26.42
N CYS A 51 16.69 -11.74 25.20
CA CYS A 51 18.10 -11.46 24.87
C CYS A 51 18.44 -9.96 25.01
N SER A 52 19.71 -9.58 25.23
CA SER A 52 20.04 -8.14 25.39
C SER A 52 19.65 -7.31 24.16
N PRO A 53 20.02 -7.67 22.91
CA PRO A 53 19.54 -6.97 21.72
C PRO A 53 17.99 -6.89 21.62
N CYS A 54 17.30 -7.93 22.08
CA CYS A 54 15.84 -8.00 22.16
C CYS A 54 15.29 -6.96 23.16
N ARG A 55 15.86 -6.92 24.37
CA ARG A 55 15.51 -5.95 25.42
C ARG A 55 15.76 -4.52 24.96
N ASP A 56 16.89 -4.28 24.29
CA ASP A 56 17.26 -2.96 23.76
C ASP A 56 16.30 -2.54 22.63
N LYS A 57 15.83 -3.48 21.80
CA LYS A 57 14.75 -3.24 20.83
C LYS A 57 13.43 -2.88 21.52
N PHE A 58 13.00 -3.66 22.52
CA PHE A 58 11.74 -3.41 23.23
C PHE A 58 11.75 -2.08 24.01
N ALA A 59 12.90 -1.66 24.56
CA ALA A 59 13.06 -0.33 25.16
C ALA A 59 12.82 0.77 24.11
N ARG A 60 13.53 0.71 22.97
CA ARG A 60 13.37 1.67 21.86
C ARG A 60 11.94 1.71 21.30
N LEU A 61 11.26 0.56 21.20
CA LEU A 61 9.85 0.53 20.76
C LEU A 61 8.91 1.22 21.76
N LYS A 62 9.13 1.03 23.07
CA LYS A 62 8.35 1.72 24.12
C LYS A 62 8.65 3.25 24.16
N GLU A 63 9.81 3.68 23.68
CA GLU A 63 10.23 5.09 23.43
C GLU A 63 9.73 5.69 22.10
N ILE A 64 9.50 4.89 21.05
CA ILE A 64 8.98 5.33 19.74
C ILE A 64 7.44 5.40 19.72
N ALA A 65 6.79 4.88 20.76
CA ALA A 65 5.35 4.95 20.96
C ALA A 65 4.72 6.32 21.38
N PRO A 66 5.40 7.46 21.67
CA PRO A 66 4.70 8.63 22.19
C PRO A 66 3.77 9.30 21.17
N MET A 67 3.93 9.08 19.85
CA MET A 67 2.96 9.57 18.86
C MET A 67 1.53 9.04 19.08
N THR A 68 1.37 7.78 19.51
CA THR A 68 0.04 7.27 19.88
C THR A 68 -0.40 7.77 21.25
N LYS A 69 0.54 7.95 22.20
CA LYS A 69 0.25 8.51 23.53
C LYS A 69 -0.21 9.98 23.44
N THR A 70 0.44 10.82 22.65
CA THR A 70 0.07 12.23 22.43
C THR A 70 -1.20 12.35 21.60
N LYS A 71 -1.37 11.57 20.52
CA LYS A 71 -2.64 11.50 19.79
C LYS A 71 -3.81 11.12 20.72
N ASN A 72 -3.65 10.09 21.54
CA ASN A 72 -4.67 9.66 22.49
C ASN A 72 -4.88 10.67 23.64
N MET A 73 -3.86 11.45 24.01
CA MET A 73 -3.98 12.55 24.97
C MET A 73 -4.75 13.74 24.37
N ILE A 74 -4.46 14.13 23.12
CA ILE A 74 -5.20 15.17 22.38
C ILE A 74 -6.66 14.75 22.21
N ILE A 75 -6.93 13.50 21.80
CA ILE A 75 -8.30 12.97 21.67
C ILE A 75 -9.02 13.00 23.03
N ARG A 76 -8.37 12.62 24.14
CA ARG A 76 -8.95 12.76 25.50
C ARG A 76 -9.26 14.21 25.84
N ILE A 77 -8.35 15.14 25.58
CA ILE A 77 -8.54 16.57 25.85
C ILE A 77 -9.72 17.11 25.03
N LEU A 78 -9.80 16.80 23.74
CA LEU A 78 -10.91 17.20 22.87
C LEU A 78 -12.26 16.60 23.33
N ILE A 79 -12.28 15.33 23.73
CA ILE A 79 -13.50 14.70 24.28
C ILE A 79 -13.92 15.37 25.60
N VAL A 80 -12.97 15.64 26.51
CA VAL A 80 -13.26 16.29 27.81
C VAL A 80 -13.74 17.73 27.59
N LEU A 81 -13.11 18.49 26.68
CA LEU A 81 -13.58 19.82 26.28
C LEU A 81 -14.98 19.78 25.64
N GLY A 82 -15.27 18.76 24.83
CA GLY A 82 -16.60 18.51 24.25
C GLY A 82 -17.67 18.27 25.32
N TRP A 83 -17.38 17.44 26.33
CA TRP A 83 -18.28 17.26 27.48
C TRP A 83 -18.45 18.54 28.31
N ILE A 84 -17.36 19.28 28.57
CA ILE A 84 -17.43 20.56 29.30
C ILE A 84 -18.30 21.57 28.52
N ALA A 85 -18.14 21.68 27.20
CA ALA A 85 -18.97 22.52 26.36
C ALA A 85 -20.44 22.07 26.37
N MET A 86 -20.70 20.76 26.27
CA MET A 86 -22.05 20.20 26.29
C MET A 86 -22.75 20.46 27.65
N PHE A 87 -22.06 20.24 28.77
CA PHE A 87 -22.57 20.56 30.10
C PHE A 87 -22.75 22.07 30.33
N ALA A 88 -21.87 22.92 29.79
CA ALA A 88 -22.02 24.37 29.86
C ALA A 88 -23.23 24.87 29.04
N CYS A 89 -23.47 24.28 27.86
CA CYS A 89 -24.68 24.54 27.08
C CYS A 89 -25.93 24.06 27.81
N ALA A 90 -25.94 22.85 28.36
CA ALA A 90 -27.04 22.31 29.15
C ALA A 90 -27.33 23.17 30.40
N TYR A 91 -26.30 23.65 31.10
CA TYR A 91 -26.45 24.59 32.22
C TYR A 91 -27.08 25.92 31.77
N LYS A 92 -26.66 26.46 30.61
CA LYS A 92 -27.25 27.68 30.04
C LYS A 92 -28.72 27.48 29.64
N VAL A 93 -29.05 26.37 28.98
CA VAL A 93 -30.44 25.98 28.68
C VAL A 93 -31.28 25.88 29.96
N ALA A 94 -30.76 25.26 31.02
CA ALA A 94 -31.47 25.12 32.30
C ALA A 94 -31.59 26.42 33.12
N HIS A 95 -30.98 27.53 32.69
CA HIS A 95 -31.08 28.85 33.31
C HIS A 95 -31.62 29.93 32.34
N LEU A 96 -32.16 29.51 31.19
CA LEU A 96 -32.98 30.37 30.34
C LEU A 96 -34.40 30.35 30.90
N GLU A 97 -34.87 31.50 31.38
CA GLU A 97 -36.23 31.65 31.89
C GLU A 97 -37.24 31.48 30.75
N ASP A 98 -38.37 30.81 31.02
CA ASP A 98 -39.41 30.49 30.03
C ASP A 98 -40.11 31.76 29.52
N THR A 99 -39.54 32.42 28.52
CA THR A 99 -40.14 33.58 27.83
C THR A 99 -41.42 33.25 27.04
N TRP A 100 -41.82 31.98 26.98
CA TRP A 100 -43.08 31.51 26.39
C TRP A 100 -44.29 31.75 27.31
N LYS A 101 -44.50 33.01 27.72
CA LYS A 101 -45.78 33.41 28.32
C LYS A 101 -46.88 33.36 27.26
N LYS A 102 -47.70 32.30 27.29
CA LYS A 102 -48.86 32.12 26.40
C LYS A 102 -49.74 33.38 26.44
N TRP A 103 -50.02 33.96 25.28
CA TRP A 103 -50.81 35.20 25.17
C TRP A 103 -52.30 34.91 25.36
N ASP A 104 -52.81 35.19 26.57
CA ASP A 104 -54.23 35.04 26.89
C ASP A 104 -54.93 36.42 27.07
N PRO A 105 -55.92 36.76 26.22
CA PRO A 105 -56.61 38.03 26.27
C PRO A 105 -57.58 38.16 27.46
N TYR A 106 -58.00 37.06 28.08
CA TYR A 106 -58.80 37.09 29.31
C TYR A 106 -57.93 37.46 30.53
N GLU A 107 -56.72 36.90 30.63
CA GLU A 107 -55.75 37.29 31.67
C GLU A 107 -55.36 38.77 31.56
N ILE A 108 -55.07 39.25 30.35
CA ILE A 108 -54.68 40.65 30.09
C ILE A 108 -55.81 41.62 30.48
N LEU A 109 -57.06 41.27 30.17
CA LEU A 109 -58.23 42.07 30.57
C LEU A 109 -58.71 41.82 32.02
N LYS A 110 -58.08 40.88 32.73
CA LYS A 110 -58.40 40.47 34.11
C LYS A 110 -59.87 40.04 34.26
N LEU A 111 -60.28 39.12 33.39
CA LEU A 111 -61.63 38.54 33.30
C LEU A 111 -61.56 37.00 33.30
N ASP A 112 -62.62 36.36 33.75
CA ASP A 112 -62.76 34.90 33.67
C ASP A 112 -63.05 34.43 32.23
N PRO A 113 -62.54 33.25 31.82
CA PRO A 113 -62.80 32.66 30.50
C PRO A 113 -64.28 32.30 30.36
N GLY A 114 -65.01 33.12 29.59
CA GLY A 114 -66.48 33.05 29.48
C GLY A 114 -67.20 34.38 29.69
N ALA A 115 -66.50 35.43 30.15
CA ALA A 115 -67.08 36.76 30.36
C ALA A 115 -67.90 37.28 29.16
N THR A 116 -69.01 37.99 29.43
CA THR A 116 -69.88 38.51 28.38
C THR A 116 -69.25 39.67 27.62
N THR A 117 -69.70 39.92 26.40
CA THR A 117 -69.27 41.09 25.60
C THR A 117 -69.55 42.43 26.31
N SER A 118 -70.51 42.46 27.25
CA SER A 118 -70.80 43.62 28.10
C SER A 118 -69.71 43.87 29.15
N GLU A 119 -69.15 42.79 29.70
CA GLU A 119 -68.10 42.82 30.73
C GLU A 119 -66.73 43.06 30.10
N ILE A 120 -66.45 42.44 28.95
CA ILE A 120 -65.26 42.73 28.12
C ILE A 120 -65.21 44.23 27.78
N LYS A 121 -66.33 44.82 27.33
CA LYS A 121 -66.47 46.27 27.09
C LYS A 121 -66.42 47.13 28.37
N LYS A 122 -66.56 46.54 29.57
CA LYS A 122 -66.48 47.25 30.86
C LYS A 122 -65.07 47.19 31.47
N ALA A 123 -64.38 46.05 31.32
CA ALA A 123 -62.98 45.88 31.68
C ALA A 123 -62.07 46.71 30.78
N TYR A 124 -62.24 46.62 29.46
CA TYR A 124 -61.47 47.43 28.50
C TYR A 124 -61.58 48.93 28.80
N ARG A 125 -62.79 49.47 29.02
CA ARG A 125 -62.98 50.89 29.37
C ARG A 125 -62.36 51.29 30.71
N LYS A 126 -62.23 50.39 31.69
CA LYS A 126 -61.50 50.66 32.94
C LYS A 126 -59.99 50.70 32.69
N LEU A 127 -59.45 49.67 32.04
CA LEU A 127 -58.01 49.53 31.81
C LEU A 127 -57.49 50.59 30.83
N ALA A 128 -58.17 50.82 29.72
CA ALA A 128 -57.84 51.88 28.76
C ALA A 128 -57.89 53.29 29.37
N ALA A 129 -58.68 53.53 30.43
CA ALA A 129 -58.71 54.81 31.15
C ALA A 129 -57.60 54.94 32.22
N ILE A 130 -56.94 53.83 32.60
CA ILE A 130 -55.81 53.82 33.53
C ILE A 130 -54.48 53.92 32.75
N HIS A 131 -54.34 53.10 31.71
CA HIS A 131 -53.12 52.95 30.91
C HIS A 131 -53.10 53.85 29.65
N HIS A 132 -54.00 54.84 29.51
CA HIS A 132 -53.98 55.77 28.37
C HIS A 132 -52.64 56.53 28.31
N PRO A 133 -52.03 56.77 27.13
CA PRO A 133 -50.75 57.50 27.03
C PRO A 133 -50.79 58.93 27.60
N ASP A 134 -51.97 59.57 27.64
CA ASP A 134 -52.16 60.91 28.24
C ASP A 134 -52.31 60.88 29.79
N MET A 135 -52.35 59.71 30.42
CA MET A 135 -52.48 59.56 31.86
C MET A 135 -51.10 59.42 32.54
N LYS A 136 -51.01 59.86 33.81
CA LYS A 136 -49.78 59.71 34.63
C LYS A 136 -49.38 58.26 34.95
N THR A 137 -50.20 57.29 34.54
CA THR A 137 -50.00 55.84 34.70
C THR A 137 -50.01 55.12 33.34
N GLY A 138 -49.86 55.87 32.24
CA GLY A 138 -49.86 55.32 30.88
C GLY A 138 -48.59 54.55 30.55
N ASP A 139 -48.75 53.33 30.04
CA ASP A 139 -47.71 52.57 29.36
C ASP A 139 -48.24 52.18 27.97
N GLU A 140 -47.54 52.62 26.91
CA GLU A 140 -47.93 52.37 25.54
C GLU A 140 -47.82 50.88 25.15
N ALA A 141 -46.96 50.09 25.79
CA ALA A 141 -46.90 48.64 25.61
C ALA A 141 -48.14 47.96 26.20
N GLU A 142 -48.44 48.19 27.48
CA GLU A 142 -49.61 47.61 28.14
C GLU A 142 -50.91 48.04 27.44
N PHE A 143 -51.04 49.32 27.05
CA PHE A 143 -52.20 49.83 26.33
C PHE A 143 -52.42 49.12 24.98
N ARG A 144 -51.35 48.84 24.22
CA ARG A 144 -51.43 48.10 22.96
C ARG A 144 -51.82 46.63 23.19
N GLU A 145 -51.34 45.99 24.25
CA GLU A 145 -51.78 44.63 24.62
C GLU A 145 -53.25 44.59 25.05
N ILE A 146 -53.69 45.53 25.89
CA ILE A 146 -55.08 45.69 26.32
C ILE A 146 -56.00 45.93 25.10
N ALA A 147 -55.56 46.72 24.12
CA ALA A 147 -56.28 46.95 22.86
C ALA A 147 -56.31 45.70 21.95
N ARG A 148 -55.20 44.95 21.82
CA ARG A 148 -55.15 43.68 21.07
C ARG A 148 -56.05 42.61 21.72
N ALA A 149 -56.03 42.50 23.05
CA ALA A 149 -56.89 41.60 23.81
C ALA A 149 -58.38 41.96 23.68
N TYR A 150 -58.72 43.25 23.70
CA TYR A 150 -60.08 43.70 23.42
C TYR A 150 -60.51 43.40 21.97
N LYS A 151 -59.66 43.65 20.97
CA LYS A 151 -59.93 43.30 19.55
C LYS A 151 -60.17 41.79 19.38
N ALA A 152 -59.40 40.96 20.08
CA ALA A 152 -59.56 39.50 20.05
C ALA A 152 -60.93 39.05 20.55
N LEU A 153 -61.42 39.63 21.65
CA LEU A 153 -62.66 39.22 22.31
C LEU A 153 -63.90 40.05 21.93
N SER A 154 -63.76 41.13 21.15
CA SER A 154 -64.89 42.00 20.78
C SER A 154 -65.78 41.43 19.68
N ASN A 155 -65.21 40.60 18.79
CA ASN A 155 -65.88 40.02 17.63
C ASN A 155 -65.98 38.50 17.81
N GLU A 156 -67.14 37.91 17.52
CA GLU A 156 -67.34 36.47 17.73
C GLU A 156 -66.48 35.60 16.79
N GLU A 157 -66.17 36.11 15.59
CA GLU A 157 -65.25 35.49 14.63
C GLU A 157 -63.80 35.53 15.13
N SER A 158 -63.28 36.70 15.54
CA SER A 158 -61.94 36.82 16.12
C SER A 158 -61.77 36.02 17.41
N ARG A 159 -62.84 35.91 18.21
CA ARG A 159 -62.88 35.07 19.40
C ARG A 159 -62.79 33.59 19.04
N LYS A 160 -63.58 33.11 18.07
CA LYS A 160 -63.51 31.72 17.56
C LYS A 160 -62.16 31.42 16.91
N ASN A 161 -61.55 32.38 16.22
CA ASN A 161 -60.20 32.25 15.68
C ASN A 161 -59.17 32.09 16.79
N TRP A 162 -59.23 32.88 17.87
CA TRP A 162 -58.36 32.70 19.03
C TRP A 162 -58.62 31.37 19.77
N GLU A 163 -59.89 31.00 19.95
CA GLU A 163 -60.28 29.72 20.57
C GLU A 163 -59.86 28.48 19.73
N THR A 164 -59.64 28.64 18.41
CA THR A 164 -59.25 27.55 17.49
C THR A 164 -57.75 27.52 17.17
N TYR A 165 -57.11 28.69 17.02
CA TYR A 165 -55.74 28.85 16.51
C TYR A 165 -54.78 29.54 17.48
N GLY A 166 -55.27 30.10 18.60
CA GLY A 166 -54.46 30.85 19.57
C GLY A 166 -54.16 32.31 19.21
N ASP A 167 -54.55 32.77 18.02
CA ASP A 167 -54.40 34.16 17.56
C ASP A 167 -55.73 34.71 16.98
N PRO A 168 -56.06 35.99 17.18
CA PRO A 168 -57.39 36.52 16.86
C PRO A 168 -57.62 36.86 15.38
N ASP A 169 -56.54 36.93 14.61
CA ASP A 169 -56.54 37.28 13.18
C ASP A 169 -56.54 36.03 12.27
N GLY A 170 -56.69 34.82 12.85
CA GLY A 170 -56.78 33.54 12.13
C GLY A 170 -55.53 32.67 12.27
N PRO A 171 -55.38 31.60 11.46
CA PRO A 171 -54.16 30.80 11.42
C PRO A 171 -52.98 31.65 10.94
N GLY A 172 -52.07 31.96 11.87
CA GLY A 172 -50.94 32.85 11.61
C GLY A 172 -50.00 32.33 10.51
N ALA A 173 -49.46 33.24 9.70
CA ALA A 173 -48.44 32.89 8.71
C ALA A 173 -47.17 32.40 9.43
N MET A 174 -46.78 31.14 9.20
CA MET A 174 -45.65 30.51 9.87
C MET A 174 -44.35 31.31 9.67
N SER A 175 -43.86 31.93 10.74
CA SER A 175 -42.59 32.65 10.77
C SER A 175 -41.43 31.65 10.92
N PHE A 176 -40.68 31.45 9.83
CA PHE A 176 -39.49 30.61 9.86
C PHE A 176 -38.36 31.29 10.62
N GLY A 177 -38.16 30.88 11.88
CA GLY A 177 -36.99 31.25 12.68
C GLY A 177 -35.77 30.40 12.32
N ILE A 178 -34.59 31.02 12.32
CA ILE A 178 -33.30 30.32 12.25
C ILE A 178 -32.67 30.41 13.65
N ALA A 179 -32.33 29.26 14.23
CA ALA A 179 -31.70 29.14 15.55
C ALA A 179 -30.22 29.58 15.59
N LEU A 180 -29.85 30.60 14.79
CA LEU A 180 -28.56 31.28 14.86
C LEU A 180 -28.75 32.61 15.61
N PRO A 181 -27.79 33.04 16.45
CA PRO A 181 -27.91 34.29 17.19
C PRO A 181 -27.94 35.51 16.27
N SER A 182 -28.67 36.57 16.63
CA SER A 182 -28.69 37.83 15.87
C SER A 182 -27.28 38.40 15.64
N TRP A 183 -26.43 38.35 16.67
CA TRP A 183 -25.11 39.00 16.71
C TRP A 183 -24.12 38.51 15.65
N ILE A 184 -24.31 37.33 15.06
CA ILE A 184 -23.44 36.83 13.97
C ILE A 184 -23.82 37.41 12.59
N VAL A 185 -25.06 37.90 12.45
CA VAL A 185 -25.63 38.47 11.21
C VAL A 185 -25.73 40.01 11.27
N GLU A 186 -25.69 40.59 12.48
CA GLU A 186 -25.63 42.04 12.69
C GLU A 186 -24.52 42.74 11.89
N LYS A 187 -24.77 44.00 11.49
CA LYS A 187 -23.94 44.73 10.51
C LYS A 187 -22.50 44.95 10.95
N GLU A 188 -22.23 44.95 12.25
CA GLU A 188 -20.89 45.17 12.82
C GLU A 188 -20.03 43.90 12.72
N ASN A 189 -20.62 42.73 12.98
CA ASN A 189 -19.92 41.44 13.02
C ASN A 189 -19.94 40.70 11.68
N SER A 190 -21.00 40.85 10.88
CA SER A 190 -21.15 40.16 9.59
C SER A 190 -20.01 40.41 8.62
N ILE A 191 -19.38 41.60 8.64
CA ILE A 191 -18.17 41.91 7.86
C ILE A 191 -16.99 41.03 8.30
N TRP A 192 -16.78 40.86 9.61
CA TRP A 192 -15.72 40.02 10.17
C TRP A 192 -15.97 38.53 9.91
N VAL A 193 -17.22 38.08 10.06
CA VAL A 193 -17.63 36.69 9.80
C VAL A 193 -17.46 36.35 8.31
N LEU A 194 -17.90 37.22 7.40
CA LEU A 194 -17.72 37.04 5.96
C LEU A 194 -16.23 37.11 5.55
N GLY A 195 -15.44 38.00 6.17
CA GLY A 195 -13.99 38.07 5.96
C GLY A 195 -13.26 36.82 6.43
N ALA A 196 -13.63 36.26 7.59
CA ALA A 196 -13.10 35.01 8.10
C ALA A 196 -13.49 33.81 7.21
N TYR A 197 -14.74 33.75 6.75
CA TYR A 197 -15.23 32.73 5.81
C TYR A 197 -14.47 32.80 4.48
N MET A 198 -14.32 33.99 3.90
CA MET A 198 -13.50 34.25 2.71
C MET A 198 -12.05 33.78 2.92
N LEU A 199 -11.43 34.08 4.05
CA LEU A 199 -10.06 33.64 4.35
C LEU A 199 -9.96 32.11 4.43
N VAL A 200 -10.90 31.44 5.10
CA VAL A 200 -10.94 29.98 5.20
C VAL A 200 -11.13 29.32 3.83
N PHE A 201 -12.01 29.84 2.97
CA PHE A 201 -12.29 29.24 1.66
C PHE A 201 -11.32 29.64 0.54
N MET A 202 -10.73 30.84 0.56
CA MET A 202 -9.81 31.32 -0.49
C MET A 202 -8.34 31.09 -0.15
N VAL A 203 -7.98 31.02 1.15
CA VAL A 203 -6.61 30.78 1.59
C VAL A 203 -6.50 29.43 2.30
N GLY A 204 -7.33 29.18 3.31
CA GLY A 204 -7.26 27.99 4.15
C GLY A 204 -7.39 26.67 3.36
N LEU A 205 -8.50 26.51 2.65
CA LEU A 205 -8.82 25.30 1.89
C LEU A 205 -7.85 25.09 0.70
N PRO A 206 -7.58 26.08 -0.18
CA PRO A 206 -6.60 25.92 -1.26
C PRO A 206 -5.18 25.65 -0.76
N THR A 207 -4.76 26.25 0.35
CA THR A 207 -3.45 25.95 0.96
C THR A 207 -3.42 24.54 1.56
N ALA A 208 -4.46 24.11 2.27
CA ALA A 208 -4.53 22.77 2.85
C ALA A 208 -4.58 21.67 1.77
N VAL A 209 -5.43 21.83 0.75
CA VAL A 209 -5.55 20.91 -0.40
C VAL A 209 -4.27 20.92 -1.22
N GLY A 210 -3.67 22.09 -1.48
CA GLY A 210 -2.39 22.20 -2.18
C GLY A 210 -1.24 21.55 -1.41
N MET A 211 -1.11 21.81 -0.10
CA MET A 211 -0.09 21.17 0.74
C MET A 211 -0.28 19.67 0.88
N TRP A 212 -1.53 19.17 0.87
CA TRP A 212 -1.82 17.74 0.81
C TRP A 212 -1.45 17.16 -0.54
N TRP A 213 -1.90 17.75 -1.65
CA TRP A 213 -1.63 17.29 -3.01
C TRP A 213 -0.12 17.27 -3.33
N TYR A 214 0.61 18.36 -3.08
CA TYR A 214 2.06 18.43 -3.30
C TYR A 214 2.89 17.55 -2.34
N ARG A 215 2.27 16.98 -1.30
CA ARG A 215 2.87 15.90 -0.49
C ARG A 215 2.51 14.53 -1.05
N SER A 216 1.23 14.28 -1.33
CA SER A 216 0.71 13.00 -1.82
C SER A 216 1.27 12.63 -3.20
N ALA A 217 1.23 13.55 -4.16
CA ALA A 217 1.62 13.34 -5.56
C ALA A 217 3.15 13.16 -5.79
N LYS A 218 3.95 13.06 -4.71
CA LYS A 218 5.37 12.70 -4.77
C LYS A 218 5.63 11.21 -4.55
N TYR A 219 4.67 10.50 -3.97
CA TYR A 219 4.77 9.08 -3.64
C TYR A 219 4.00 8.22 -4.64
N GLY A 220 4.38 6.94 -4.71
CA GLY A 220 3.61 5.92 -5.45
C GLY A 220 2.29 5.54 -4.77
N GLU A 221 1.63 4.53 -5.33
CA GLU A 221 0.28 4.08 -4.93
C GLU A 221 0.18 3.74 -3.42
N ASP A 222 1.21 3.10 -2.85
CA ASP A 222 1.29 2.71 -1.44
C ASP A 222 1.70 3.88 -0.50
N LEU A 223 1.85 5.11 -1.01
CA LEU A 223 2.24 6.36 -0.29
C LEU A 223 3.58 6.33 0.49
N GLU A 224 4.30 5.21 0.47
CA GLU A 224 5.51 5.03 1.29
C GLU A 224 6.84 5.26 0.56
N VAL A 225 6.88 5.22 -0.77
CA VAL A 225 8.12 5.35 -1.57
C VAL A 225 7.96 6.46 -2.61
N LEU A 226 9.03 7.23 -2.82
CA LEU A 226 9.07 8.37 -3.73
C LEU A 226 9.09 7.94 -5.21
N LEU A 227 8.29 8.58 -6.06
CA LEU A 227 8.22 8.26 -7.50
C LEU A 227 9.58 8.35 -8.22
N ASP A 228 10.44 9.30 -7.85
CA ASP A 228 11.80 9.43 -8.41
C ASP A 228 12.68 8.20 -8.08
N THR A 229 12.45 7.54 -6.94
CA THR A 229 13.13 6.28 -6.59
C THR A 229 12.62 5.12 -7.46
N THR A 230 11.31 5.05 -7.70
CA THR A 230 10.70 4.07 -8.62
C THR A 230 11.25 4.23 -10.05
N GLN A 231 11.37 5.48 -10.54
CA GLN A 231 12.02 5.80 -11.82
C GLN A 231 13.49 5.38 -11.87
N LEU A 232 14.24 5.60 -10.77
CA LEU A 232 15.64 5.19 -10.66
C LEU A 232 15.80 3.65 -10.76
N TYR A 233 14.88 2.89 -10.17
CA TYR A 233 14.86 1.43 -10.28
C TYR A 233 14.56 0.99 -11.71
N PHE A 234 13.54 1.55 -12.38
CA PHE A 234 13.25 1.24 -13.79
C PHE A 234 14.46 1.51 -14.70
N PHE A 235 15.16 2.64 -14.49
CA PHE A 235 16.39 2.97 -15.23
C PHE A 235 17.48 1.91 -15.04
N PHE A 236 17.81 1.53 -13.80
CA PHE A 236 18.88 0.57 -13.56
C PHE A 236 18.53 -0.87 -13.97
N ILE A 237 17.29 -1.33 -13.77
CA ILE A 237 16.89 -2.69 -14.16
C ILE A 237 16.91 -2.85 -15.69
N ASN A 238 16.47 -1.84 -16.45
CA ASN A 238 16.56 -1.84 -17.92
C ASN A 238 18.03 -1.72 -18.42
N LYS A 239 18.85 -0.91 -17.74
CA LYS A 239 20.28 -0.75 -18.07
C LYS A 239 21.08 -2.04 -17.85
N THR A 240 20.83 -2.75 -16.75
CA THR A 240 21.52 -3.99 -16.35
C THR A 240 20.54 -5.10 -15.98
N SER A 241 20.24 -5.98 -16.94
CA SER A 241 19.30 -7.10 -16.81
C SER A 241 19.67 -8.12 -15.72
N LEU A 242 20.98 -8.36 -15.51
CA LEU A 242 21.51 -9.15 -14.40
C LEU A 242 22.17 -8.22 -13.37
N MET A 243 21.73 -8.29 -12.12
CA MET A 243 22.36 -7.59 -11.01
C MET A 243 22.66 -8.54 -9.84
N PRO A 244 23.94 -8.72 -9.45
CA PRO A 244 24.30 -9.49 -8.25
C PRO A 244 23.91 -8.71 -6.98
N LEU A 245 23.78 -9.41 -5.84
CA LEU A 245 23.33 -8.85 -4.57
C LEU A 245 24.00 -7.51 -4.21
N ARG A 246 25.34 -7.41 -4.32
CA ARG A 246 26.08 -6.17 -4.03
C ARG A 246 25.65 -4.98 -4.91
N ARG A 247 25.24 -5.21 -6.16
CA ARG A 247 24.73 -4.17 -7.06
C ARG A 247 23.32 -3.71 -6.64
N VAL A 248 22.48 -4.63 -6.18
CA VAL A 248 21.17 -4.30 -5.59
C VAL A 248 21.36 -3.45 -4.31
N VAL A 249 22.31 -3.81 -3.44
CA VAL A 249 22.70 -3.00 -2.27
C VAL A 249 23.09 -1.57 -2.66
N MET A 250 23.88 -1.39 -3.73
CA MET A 250 24.24 -0.05 -4.22
C MET A 250 23.04 0.76 -4.71
N ILE A 251 22.11 0.14 -5.43
CA ILE A 251 20.95 0.83 -6.01
C ILE A 251 19.93 1.21 -4.91
N VAL A 252 19.68 0.32 -3.95
CA VAL A 252 18.81 0.61 -2.80
C VAL A 252 19.42 1.71 -1.92
N ALA A 253 20.74 1.70 -1.70
CA ALA A 253 21.43 2.78 -0.98
C ALA A 253 21.39 4.15 -1.71
N ALA A 254 21.21 4.15 -3.03
CA ALA A 254 21.09 5.36 -3.84
C ALA A 254 19.65 5.86 -4.01
N SER A 255 18.68 5.28 -3.29
CA SER A 255 17.28 5.71 -3.31
C SER A 255 17.13 7.16 -2.87
N MET A 256 16.27 7.92 -3.57
CA MET A 256 16.09 9.36 -3.33
C MET A 256 15.40 9.65 -1.99
N ASP A 257 14.77 8.65 -1.37
CA ASP A 257 14.25 8.65 0.00
C ASP A 257 15.35 8.88 1.07
N PHE A 258 16.62 8.71 0.70
CA PHE A 258 17.79 8.99 1.55
C PHE A 258 18.46 10.34 1.24
N GLU A 259 17.94 11.12 0.28
CA GLU A 259 18.47 12.46 -0.01
C GLU A 259 17.99 13.48 1.05
N SER A 260 18.95 14.10 1.76
CA SER A 260 18.66 15.09 2.82
C SER A 260 17.84 16.30 2.34
N SER A 261 17.93 16.64 1.06
CA SER A 261 17.11 17.68 0.39
C SER A 261 15.62 17.36 0.39
N ARG A 262 15.27 16.06 0.29
CA ARG A 262 13.89 15.56 0.19
C ARG A 262 13.34 15.07 1.52
N ASN A 263 14.22 14.65 2.42
CA ASN A 263 13.89 13.98 3.67
C ASN A 263 14.64 14.60 4.87
N PRO A 264 13.96 15.36 5.76
CA PRO A 264 14.60 16.03 6.89
C PRO A 264 15.03 15.09 8.02
N ASP A 265 14.63 13.81 8.01
CA ASP A 265 15.05 12.83 9.02
C ASP A 265 16.50 12.39 8.81
N MET A 266 16.98 12.33 7.56
CA MET A 266 18.39 12.06 7.26
C MET A 266 19.15 13.36 7.10
N LYS A 267 20.15 13.58 7.95
CA LYS A 267 21.00 14.77 7.93
C LYS A 267 22.46 14.38 7.72
N MET A 268 23.17 15.15 6.92
CA MET A 268 24.63 15.05 6.82
C MET A 268 25.26 15.93 7.91
N ARG A 269 26.16 15.37 8.69
CA ARG A 269 26.78 15.99 9.87
C ARG A 269 28.30 16.04 9.67
N PRO A 270 29.01 17.04 10.18
CA PRO A 270 30.49 17.07 10.08
C PRO A 270 31.17 15.81 10.63
N SER A 271 30.60 15.19 11.67
CA SER A 271 31.06 13.91 12.24
C SER A 271 31.07 12.74 11.24
N ASP A 272 30.14 12.76 10.27
CA ASP A 272 30.00 11.66 9.32
C ASP A 272 31.22 11.57 8.40
N ASN A 273 31.90 12.69 8.16
CA ASN A 273 33.12 12.77 7.34
C ASN A 273 34.31 12.06 8.02
N GLU A 274 34.28 11.86 9.33
CA GLU A 274 35.29 11.09 10.07
C GLU A 274 34.86 9.63 10.26
N GLU A 275 33.60 9.38 10.61
CA GLU A 275 33.09 8.04 10.89
C GLU A 275 32.92 7.18 9.63
N ILE A 276 32.38 7.73 8.54
CA ILE A 276 32.07 6.94 7.33
C ILE A 276 33.34 6.40 6.65
N PRO A 277 34.44 7.17 6.46
CA PRO A 277 35.69 6.61 5.92
C PRO A 277 36.34 5.56 6.84
N GLN A 278 36.17 5.66 8.17
CA GLN A 278 36.63 4.63 9.10
C GLN A 278 35.81 3.33 9.00
N LEU A 279 34.53 3.42 8.63
CA LEU A 279 33.68 2.26 8.37
C LEU A 279 33.99 1.63 7.00
N ILE A 280 34.19 2.44 5.96
CA ILE A 280 34.59 1.97 4.62
C ILE A 280 35.88 1.16 4.69
N LYS A 281 36.88 1.61 5.47
CA LYS A 281 38.13 0.87 5.72
C LYS A 281 37.95 -0.50 6.42
N LYS A 282 36.80 -0.76 7.05
CA LYS A 282 36.45 -2.03 7.71
C LYS A 282 35.59 -2.94 6.82
N ILE A 283 35.14 -2.47 5.66
CA ILE A 283 34.27 -3.21 4.75
C ILE A 283 35.09 -3.69 3.55
N GLU A 284 35.30 -5.00 3.46
CA GLU A 284 35.97 -5.62 2.31
C GLU A 284 35.23 -5.32 1.00
N ASP A 285 35.95 -4.82 0.01
CA ASP A 285 35.47 -4.61 -1.37
C ASP A 285 34.13 -3.85 -1.47
N PHE A 286 34.07 -2.72 -0.75
CA PHE A 286 32.94 -1.79 -0.69
C PHE A 286 32.49 -1.20 -2.05
N GLY A 287 33.36 -1.23 -3.06
CA GLY A 287 33.09 -0.63 -4.38
C GLY A 287 33.14 0.90 -4.39
N GLU A 288 34.10 1.50 -3.70
CA GLU A 288 34.28 2.96 -3.60
C GLU A 288 34.54 3.62 -4.97
N LYS A 289 35.27 2.94 -5.87
CA LYS A 289 35.71 3.48 -7.17
C LYS A 289 34.60 3.66 -8.22
N ASN A 290 33.33 3.38 -7.90
CA ASN A 290 32.24 3.53 -8.86
C ASN A 290 31.87 5.02 -9.06
N ARG A 291 31.99 5.50 -10.31
CA ARG A 291 31.72 6.90 -10.71
C ARG A 291 30.34 7.12 -11.34
N GLU A 292 29.48 6.10 -11.34
CA GLU A 292 28.13 6.17 -11.89
C GLU A 292 27.17 6.95 -10.97
N ALA A 293 26.61 8.07 -11.43
CA ALA A 293 25.56 8.79 -10.71
C ALA A 293 24.21 8.04 -10.79
N PRO A 294 23.35 8.11 -9.74
CA PRO A 294 23.56 8.76 -8.44
C PRO A 294 24.34 7.91 -7.41
N LEU A 295 24.83 6.73 -7.78
CA LEU A 295 25.45 5.77 -6.85
C LEU A 295 26.71 6.32 -6.15
N ASN A 296 27.37 7.30 -6.77
CA ASN A 296 28.56 7.99 -6.29
C ASN A 296 28.30 9.21 -5.38
N TYR A 297 27.04 9.59 -5.13
CA TYR A 297 26.72 10.74 -4.26
C TYR A 297 26.99 10.45 -2.78
N GLU A 298 27.33 11.48 -2.01
CA GLU A 298 27.74 11.37 -0.60
C GLU A 298 26.68 10.69 0.28
N TYR A 299 25.39 11.03 0.09
CA TYR A 299 24.30 10.37 0.82
C TYR A 299 24.17 8.88 0.47
N SER A 300 24.40 8.50 -0.79
CA SER A 300 24.41 7.10 -1.25
C SER A 300 25.60 6.34 -0.65
N ILE A 301 26.78 6.96 -0.61
CA ILE A 301 27.97 6.39 0.04
C ILE A 301 27.73 6.19 1.55
N LYS A 302 27.18 7.20 2.24
CA LYS A 302 26.79 7.11 3.66
C LYS A 302 25.75 6.02 3.89
N ALA A 303 24.65 5.99 3.12
CA ALA A 303 23.59 5.00 3.27
C ALA A 303 24.10 3.57 3.02
N ARG A 304 24.95 3.39 2.00
CA ARG A 304 25.63 2.11 1.70
C ARG A 304 26.54 1.67 2.85
N ALA A 305 27.37 2.56 3.39
CA ALA A 305 28.27 2.25 4.50
C ALA A 305 27.51 1.87 5.78
N LEU A 306 26.42 2.58 6.11
CA LEU A 306 25.56 2.25 7.25
C LEU A 306 24.81 0.92 7.05
N LEU A 307 24.37 0.62 5.82
CA LEU A 307 23.72 -0.65 5.48
C LEU A 307 24.71 -1.83 5.60
N TYR A 308 25.94 -1.70 5.11
CA TYR A 308 26.99 -2.71 5.34
C TYR A 308 27.35 -2.84 6.83
N ALA A 309 27.42 -1.74 7.59
CA ALA A 309 27.68 -1.78 9.03
C ALA A 309 26.61 -2.58 9.79
N HIS A 310 25.33 -2.46 9.41
CA HIS A 310 24.24 -3.28 9.94
C HIS A 310 24.40 -4.77 9.60
N LEU A 311 24.62 -5.10 8.32
CA LEU A 311 24.75 -6.48 7.84
C LEU A 311 25.99 -7.22 8.40
N LEU A 312 27.01 -6.45 8.80
CA LEU A 312 28.22 -6.93 9.47
C LEU A 312 28.17 -6.74 11.01
N ARG A 313 27.06 -6.26 11.57
CA ARG A 313 26.82 -6.04 13.02
C ARG A 313 27.90 -5.15 13.70
N LEU A 314 28.45 -4.17 12.98
CA LEU A 314 29.49 -3.27 13.49
C LEU A 314 28.94 -2.24 14.50
N PRO A 315 29.70 -1.88 15.56
CA PRO A 315 29.32 -0.81 16.47
C PRO A 315 29.46 0.57 15.82
N LEU A 316 28.55 1.49 16.16
CA LEU A 316 28.44 2.85 15.60
C LEU A 316 28.23 3.90 16.70
N SER A 317 28.47 5.17 16.37
CA SER A 317 28.08 6.31 17.21
C SER A 317 26.56 6.40 17.38
N GLU A 318 26.09 7.08 18.43
CA GLU A 318 24.65 7.30 18.63
C GLU A 318 24.02 8.15 17.51
N GLY A 319 24.83 8.94 16.79
CA GLY A 319 24.44 9.69 15.60
C GLY A 319 24.20 8.78 14.40
N ALA A 320 25.25 8.09 13.94
CA ALA A 320 25.20 7.16 12.83
C ALA A 320 24.19 6.02 13.07
N ALA A 321 24.05 5.55 14.32
CA ALA A 321 23.06 4.54 14.69
C ALA A 321 21.60 5.02 14.62
N LYS A 322 21.31 6.33 14.67
CA LYS A 322 19.94 6.87 14.40
C LYS A 322 19.66 6.80 12.90
N ASP A 323 20.59 7.28 12.09
CA ASP A 323 20.47 7.35 10.63
C ASP A 323 20.42 5.94 10.01
N MET A 324 21.25 5.01 10.50
CA MET A 324 21.20 3.59 10.14
C MET A 324 19.84 2.95 10.44
N ARG A 325 19.26 3.21 11.63
CA ARG A 325 17.91 2.72 11.97
C ARG A 325 16.82 3.30 11.06
N TYR A 326 16.97 4.54 10.58
CA TYR A 326 16.05 5.09 9.58
C TYR A 326 16.14 4.29 8.27
N ILE A 327 17.35 4.05 7.76
CA ILE A 327 17.62 3.29 6.52
C ILE A 327 17.02 1.89 6.62
N ILE A 328 17.39 1.12 7.65
CA ILE A 328 16.91 -0.27 7.85
C ILE A 328 15.38 -0.33 7.90
N ARG A 329 14.72 0.64 8.54
CA ARG A 329 13.25 0.71 8.62
C ARG A 329 12.60 0.88 7.24
N LYS A 330 13.24 1.59 6.31
CA LYS A 330 12.73 1.81 4.95
C LYS A 330 13.13 0.73 3.95
N CYS A 331 14.24 0.03 4.17
CA CYS A 331 14.75 -0.99 3.24
C CYS A 331 13.72 -2.05 2.79
N PRO A 332 12.88 -2.67 3.64
CA PRO A 332 11.90 -3.65 3.17
C PRO A 332 10.91 -3.10 2.13
N VAL A 333 10.45 -1.86 2.32
CA VAL A 333 9.48 -1.22 1.41
C VAL A 333 10.15 -0.82 0.09
N LEU A 334 11.38 -0.32 0.17
CA LEU A 334 12.21 -0.06 -1.01
C LEU A 334 12.50 -1.35 -1.79
N LEU A 335 12.62 -2.49 -1.11
CA LEU A 335 12.86 -3.79 -1.73
C LEU A 335 11.58 -4.41 -2.32
N SER A 336 10.41 -4.25 -1.69
CA SER A 336 9.14 -4.64 -2.31
C SER A 336 8.86 -3.84 -3.57
N GLU A 337 9.13 -2.53 -3.57
CA GLU A 337 9.04 -1.70 -4.78
C GLU A 337 10.04 -2.12 -5.86
N PHE A 338 11.28 -2.49 -5.50
CA PHE A 338 12.25 -3.01 -6.45
C PHE A 338 11.78 -4.34 -7.09
N VAL A 339 11.15 -5.22 -6.30
CA VAL A 339 10.52 -6.47 -6.77
C VAL A 339 9.35 -6.18 -7.72
N SER A 340 8.46 -5.23 -7.37
CA SER A 340 7.37 -4.75 -8.22
C SER A 340 7.88 -4.19 -9.55
N CYS A 341 8.85 -3.26 -9.53
CA CYS A 341 9.46 -2.69 -10.74
C CYS A 341 10.11 -3.77 -11.63
N THR A 342 10.81 -4.74 -11.03
CA THR A 342 11.44 -5.85 -11.76
C THR A 342 10.37 -6.71 -12.44
N SER A 343 9.29 -7.03 -11.75
CA SER A 343 8.17 -7.80 -12.32
C SER A 343 7.47 -7.06 -13.46
N GLN A 344 7.16 -5.77 -13.28
CA GLN A 344 6.51 -4.96 -14.32
C GLN A 344 7.37 -4.89 -15.59
N LEU A 345 8.69 -4.74 -15.47
CA LEU A 345 9.61 -4.79 -16.61
C LEU A 345 9.68 -6.17 -17.27
N VAL A 346 9.60 -7.26 -16.50
CA VAL A 346 9.50 -8.63 -17.08
C VAL A 346 8.21 -8.77 -17.89
N MET A 347 7.05 -8.36 -17.37
CA MET A 347 5.78 -8.46 -18.10
C MET A 347 5.78 -7.60 -19.38
N LEU A 348 6.38 -6.40 -19.35
CA LEU A 348 6.55 -5.54 -20.52
C LEU A 348 7.54 -6.11 -21.56
N ALA A 349 8.57 -6.84 -21.13
CA ALA A 349 9.49 -7.55 -22.03
C ALA A 349 8.82 -8.79 -22.65
N LEU A 350 8.04 -9.55 -21.86
CA LEU A 350 7.24 -10.68 -22.36
C LEU A 350 6.17 -10.21 -23.36
N SER A 351 5.59 -9.03 -23.18
CA SER A 351 4.67 -8.40 -24.16
C SER A 351 5.39 -7.74 -25.36
N GLY A 352 6.69 -7.99 -25.55
CA GLY A 352 7.49 -7.47 -26.67
C GLY A 352 7.74 -5.95 -26.66
N ARG A 353 7.35 -5.21 -25.62
CA ARG A 353 7.50 -3.74 -25.54
C ARG A 353 8.92 -3.30 -25.16
N ILE A 354 9.73 -4.20 -24.60
CA ILE A 354 11.10 -3.92 -24.14
C ILE A 354 12.04 -5.00 -24.69
N GLN A 355 13.14 -4.59 -25.33
CA GLN A 355 14.12 -5.49 -25.98
C GLN A 355 14.97 -6.33 -24.99
N ARG A 356 14.98 -5.96 -23.70
CA ARG A 356 15.81 -6.58 -22.66
C ARG A 356 14.95 -7.15 -21.55
N LEU A 357 14.96 -8.46 -21.41
CA LEU A 357 14.33 -9.16 -20.31
C LEU A 357 15.23 -9.09 -19.05
N PRO A 358 14.74 -8.63 -17.89
CA PRO A 358 15.45 -8.76 -16.61
C PRO A 358 15.58 -10.24 -16.22
N LYS A 359 16.73 -10.64 -15.68
CA LYS A 359 16.92 -12.02 -15.20
C LYS A 359 16.22 -12.25 -13.84
N LEU A 360 15.72 -13.47 -13.63
CA LEU A 360 15.16 -13.93 -12.36
C LEU A 360 16.14 -13.74 -11.17
N GLU A 361 17.44 -13.95 -11.39
CA GLU A 361 18.50 -13.71 -10.41
C GLU A 361 18.42 -12.32 -9.75
N THR A 362 18.04 -11.29 -10.52
CA THR A 362 17.88 -9.90 -10.04
C THR A 362 16.72 -9.77 -9.05
N LEU A 363 15.61 -10.46 -9.31
CA LEU A 363 14.43 -10.52 -8.44
C LEU A 363 14.76 -11.27 -7.14
N GLU A 364 15.40 -12.44 -7.27
CA GLU A 364 15.74 -13.29 -6.13
C GLU A 364 16.76 -12.61 -5.20
N ASN A 365 17.73 -11.88 -5.76
CA ASN A 365 18.69 -11.09 -4.99
C ASN A 365 18.03 -9.95 -4.20
N ALA A 366 16.94 -9.34 -4.70
CA ALA A 366 16.20 -8.32 -3.97
C ALA A 366 15.43 -8.91 -2.77
N ILE A 367 14.73 -10.03 -2.97
CA ILE A 367 14.04 -10.75 -1.88
C ILE A 367 15.06 -11.23 -0.82
N LYS A 368 16.17 -11.83 -1.26
CA LYS A 368 17.28 -12.25 -0.38
C LYS A 368 17.88 -11.07 0.39
N LEU A 369 18.00 -9.89 -0.21
CA LEU A 369 18.47 -8.70 0.49
C LEU A 369 17.51 -8.28 1.62
N CYS A 370 16.19 -8.46 1.44
CA CYS A 370 15.22 -8.16 2.49
C CYS A 370 15.43 -9.08 3.70
N GLN A 371 15.50 -10.40 3.46
CA GLN A 371 15.82 -11.40 4.50
C GLN A 371 17.11 -11.03 5.27
N LEU A 372 18.17 -10.69 4.55
CA LEU A 372 19.48 -10.33 5.12
C LEU A 372 19.44 -9.03 5.94
N VAL A 373 18.69 -8.01 5.50
CA VAL A 373 18.51 -6.75 6.24
C VAL A 373 17.66 -6.94 7.49
N VAL A 374 16.60 -7.75 7.44
CA VAL A 374 15.77 -8.05 8.63
C VAL A 374 16.57 -8.82 9.69
N GLN A 375 17.36 -9.81 9.28
CA GLN A 375 18.16 -10.64 10.19
C GLN A 375 19.55 -10.09 10.55
N ALA A 376 19.95 -8.96 9.94
CA ALA A 376 21.29 -8.37 10.07
C ALA A 376 22.42 -9.37 9.80
N LEU A 377 22.43 -9.94 8.59
CA LEU A 377 23.42 -10.95 8.16
C LEU A 377 23.99 -10.61 6.78
N TRP A 378 25.19 -11.10 6.48
CA TRP A 378 25.80 -11.02 5.15
C TRP A 378 25.71 -12.35 4.40
N GLU A 379 25.67 -12.29 3.07
CA GLU A 379 25.37 -13.40 2.16
C GLU A 379 26.15 -14.70 2.40
N ASN A 380 27.45 -14.60 2.72
CA ASN A 380 28.33 -15.75 2.90
C ASN A 380 28.34 -16.31 4.34
N ARG A 381 27.39 -15.90 5.18
CA ARG A 381 27.31 -16.30 6.60
C ARG A 381 26.29 -17.41 6.82
N ASN A 382 26.55 -18.27 7.82
CA ASN A 382 25.69 -19.41 8.12
C ASN A 382 24.32 -18.96 8.69
N PRO A 383 23.18 -19.48 8.19
CA PRO A 383 21.85 -19.12 8.68
C PRO A 383 21.65 -19.25 10.20
N LEU A 384 22.36 -20.16 10.87
CA LEU A 384 22.29 -20.35 12.33
C LEU A 384 22.64 -19.09 13.15
N LEU A 385 23.32 -18.09 12.55
CA LEU A 385 23.63 -16.79 13.17
C LEU A 385 22.40 -15.86 13.30
N GLN A 386 21.21 -16.30 12.88
CA GLN A 386 19.91 -15.71 13.24
C GLN A 386 19.55 -15.98 14.72
N ILE A 387 20.02 -17.10 15.27
CA ILE A 387 19.65 -17.56 16.62
C ILE A 387 20.42 -16.75 17.69
N PRO A 388 19.76 -16.26 18.75
CA PRO A 388 20.43 -15.52 19.81
C PRO A 388 21.50 -16.36 20.51
N TYR A 389 22.60 -15.72 20.91
CA TYR A 389 23.78 -16.33 21.56
C TYR A 389 24.59 -17.32 20.70
N ILE A 390 24.34 -17.45 19.38
CA ILE A 390 25.21 -18.20 18.47
C ILE A 390 26.13 -17.23 17.71
N GLY A 391 27.43 -17.25 18.03
CA GLY A 391 28.48 -16.55 17.28
C GLY A 391 29.23 -17.48 16.31
N GLU A 392 30.21 -16.92 15.60
CA GLU A 392 31.00 -17.62 14.57
C GLU A 392 31.88 -18.72 15.16
N GLU A 393 32.36 -18.53 16.38
CA GLU A 393 33.09 -19.49 17.20
C GLU A 393 32.32 -20.79 17.44
N HIS A 394 30.99 -20.71 17.53
CA HIS A 394 30.11 -21.86 17.78
C HIS A 394 29.77 -22.64 16.51
N LEU A 395 29.92 -22.06 15.31
CA LEU A 395 29.63 -22.74 14.02
C LEU A 395 30.47 -24.02 13.79
N ARG A 396 31.63 -24.12 14.44
CA ARG A 396 32.48 -25.32 14.44
C ARG A 396 31.78 -26.53 15.08
N LEU A 397 30.92 -26.32 16.07
CA LEU A 397 30.19 -27.39 16.76
C LEU A 397 29.20 -28.09 15.81
N PHE A 398 28.46 -27.29 15.02
CA PHE A 398 27.47 -27.74 14.04
C PHE A 398 28.07 -28.35 12.76
N SER A 399 29.39 -28.29 12.59
CA SER A 399 30.11 -28.79 11.41
C SER A 399 30.81 -30.14 11.65
N ASN A 400 30.55 -30.79 12.79
CA ASN A 400 31.26 -32.01 13.21
C ASN A 400 30.82 -33.27 12.45
N LYS A 401 31.73 -34.23 12.28
CA LYS A 401 31.48 -35.51 11.57
C LYS A 401 30.31 -36.36 12.13
N LYS A 402 29.86 -36.10 13.37
CA LYS A 402 28.69 -36.77 13.99
C LYS A 402 27.38 -36.00 13.81
N CYS A 403 27.44 -34.68 13.67
CA CYS A 403 26.29 -33.78 13.55
C CYS A 403 26.69 -32.63 12.62
N HIS A 404 26.36 -32.77 11.33
CA HIS A 404 26.60 -31.74 10.31
C HIS A 404 25.27 -31.06 10.00
N ILE A 405 25.05 -29.90 10.64
CA ILE A 405 23.81 -29.12 10.62
C ILE A 405 24.11 -27.81 9.89
N LYS A 406 23.42 -27.56 8.78
CA LYS A 406 23.57 -26.33 7.97
C LYS A 406 22.36 -25.40 8.05
N SER A 407 21.23 -25.92 8.51
CA SER A 407 19.93 -25.25 8.48
C SER A 407 19.29 -25.20 9.87
N ILE A 408 18.53 -24.13 10.14
CA ILE A 408 17.71 -23.99 11.35
C ILE A 408 16.66 -25.10 11.44
N ASP A 409 16.05 -25.53 10.34
CA ASP A 409 15.04 -26.59 10.38
C ASP A 409 15.66 -27.94 10.76
N GLN A 410 16.88 -28.23 10.29
CA GLN A 410 17.66 -29.40 10.74
C GLN A 410 17.97 -29.39 12.24
N LEU A 411 18.13 -28.21 12.85
CA LEU A 411 18.28 -28.05 14.31
C LEU A 411 16.95 -28.23 15.05
N ARG A 412 15.84 -27.82 14.43
CA ARG A 412 14.47 -27.97 14.95
C ARG A 412 14.06 -29.46 14.98
N GLN A 413 14.34 -30.20 13.91
CA GLN A 413 14.08 -31.65 13.78
C GLN A 413 14.85 -32.55 14.76
N LEU A 414 15.85 -32.03 15.50
CA LEU A 414 16.55 -32.83 16.51
C LEU A 414 15.70 -33.05 17.76
N THR A 415 15.69 -34.30 18.25
CA THR A 415 15.21 -34.67 19.60
C THR A 415 15.85 -33.77 20.68
N GLU A 416 15.07 -33.37 21.69
CA GLU A 416 15.48 -32.41 22.73
C GLU A 416 16.84 -32.73 23.37
N THR A 417 17.10 -34.00 23.69
CA THR A 417 18.38 -34.48 24.24
C THR A 417 19.58 -34.11 23.36
N LYS A 418 19.58 -34.54 22.10
CA LYS A 418 20.62 -34.23 21.10
C LYS A 418 20.74 -32.72 20.87
N ARG A 419 19.62 -31.98 20.88
CA ARG A 419 19.57 -30.51 20.75
C ARG A 419 20.24 -29.82 21.95
N ARG A 420 20.02 -30.33 23.16
CA ARG A 420 20.60 -29.85 24.43
C ARG A 420 22.09 -30.20 24.56
N ASP A 421 22.51 -31.38 24.11
CA ASP A 421 23.92 -31.79 24.07
C ASP A 421 24.75 -30.89 23.14
N LEU A 422 24.22 -30.57 21.95
CA LEU A 422 24.85 -29.61 21.01
C LEU A 422 24.94 -28.19 21.59
N LEU A 423 23.91 -27.76 22.32
CA LEU A 423 23.82 -26.43 22.93
C LEU A 423 24.30 -26.40 24.39
N ARG A 424 25.12 -27.37 24.82
CA ARG A 424 25.62 -27.48 26.22
C ARG A 424 26.47 -26.28 26.68
N PHE A 425 26.96 -25.44 25.77
CA PHE A 425 27.64 -24.18 26.09
C PHE A 425 26.68 -23.07 26.54
N LEU A 426 25.36 -23.26 26.38
CA LEU A 426 24.32 -22.33 26.82
C LEU A 426 23.78 -22.71 28.21
N ASP A 427 23.94 -21.77 29.13
CA ASP A 427 23.20 -21.69 30.39
C ASP A 427 21.67 -21.78 30.18
N ASP A 428 20.93 -22.26 31.18
CA ASP A 428 19.53 -22.69 31.05
C ASP A 428 18.62 -21.55 30.61
N ALA A 429 18.82 -20.34 31.15
CA ALA A 429 18.08 -19.14 30.74
C ALA A 429 18.42 -18.69 29.30
N LYS A 430 19.62 -18.99 28.80
CA LYS A 430 20.01 -18.72 27.41
C LYS A 430 19.41 -19.78 26.47
N TYR A 431 19.43 -21.06 26.88
CA TYR A 431 18.82 -22.16 26.15
C TYR A 431 17.30 -21.96 26.00
N GLN A 432 16.58 -21.61 27.08
CA GLN A 432 15.14 -21.26 26.99
C GLN A 432 14.87 -20.11 26.02
N ASN A 433 15.73 -19.08 25.98
CA ASN A 433 15.62 -17.97 25.04
C ASN A 433 15.90 -18.40 23.57
N VAL A 434 16.71 -19.43 23.35
CA VAL A 434 16.91 -20.07 22.03
C VAL A 434 15.70 -20.92 21.64
N ILE A 435 15.14 -21.72 22.55
CA ILE A 435 13.93 -22.51 22.27
C ILE A 435 12.75 -21.60 21.91
N LYS A 436 12.50 -20.51 22.65
CA LYS A 436 11.49 -19.48 22.30
C LYS A 436 11.72 -18.85 20.92
N CYS A 437 12.97 -18.72 20.48
CA CYS A 437 13.30 -18.24 19.14
C CYS A 437 12.89 -19.28 18.08
N LEU A 438 13.26 -20.55 18.27
CA LEU A 438 12.90 -21.67 17.38
C LEU A 438 11.38 -21.94 17.36
N GLU A 439 10.67 -21.70 18.46
CA GLU A 439 9.20 -21.73 18.53
C GLU A 439 8.56 -20.64 17.66
N SER A 440 9.09 -19.41 17.72
CA SER A 440 8.55 -18.26 16.97
C SER A 440 8.78 -18.33 15.46
N MET A 441 9.82 -19.05 15.02
CA MET A 441 10.15 -19.25 13.62
C MET A 441 9.05 -20.06 12.90
N PRO A 442 8.64 -19.65 11.70
CA PRO A 442 7.56 -20.32 10.97
C PRO A 442 7.96 -21.70 10.49
N SER A 443 6.98 -22.57 10.27
CA SER A 443 7.09 -23.76 9.43
C SER A 443 5.81 -23.86 8.64
N VAL A 444 5.90 -23.79 7.31
CA VAL A 444 4.73 -23.66 6.43
C VAL A 444 4.60 -24.89 5.53
N GLU A 445 3.39 -25.43 5.51
CA GLU A 445 2.93 -26.44 4.57
C GLU A 445 2.26 -25.76 3.38
N ILE A 446 2.54 -26.24 2.16
CA ILE A 446 2.06 -25.64 0.92
C ILE A 446 1.28 -26.69 0.16
N LYS A 447 0.03 -26.39 -0.16
CA LYS A 447 -0.83 -27.18 -1.06
C LYS A 447 -1.20 -26.29 -2.24
N TYR A 448 -1.37 -26.89 -3.42
CA TYR A 448 -1.77 -26.17 -4.61
C TYR A 448 -2.86 -26.92 -5.37
N LYS A 449 -3.67 -26.17 -6.10
CA LYS A 449 -4.59 -26.64 -7.14
C LYS A 449 -4.37 -25.84 -8.40
N LEU A 450 -4.64 -26.45 -9.55
CA LEU A 450 -4.58 -25.82 -10.87
C LEU A 450 -5.97 -25.98 -11.50
N GLU A 451 -6.66 -24.88 -11.71
CA GLU A 451 -8.06 -24.85 -12.15
C GLU A 451 -8.19 -23.83 -13.30
N VAL A 452 -8.79 -24.23 -14.42
CA VAL A 452 -9.30 -23.30 -15.43
C VAL A 452 -10.69 -22.87 -14.96
N ILE A 453 -10.78 -21.62 -14.51
CA ILE A 453 -12.06 -21.01 -14.16
C ILE A 453 -12.72 -20.58 -15.46
N ASP A 454 -14.04 -20.78 -15.55
CA ASP A 454 -14.87 -20.45 -16.72
C ASP A 454 -14.72 -21.43 -17.94
N ASP A 455 -14.35 -22.72 -17.72
CA ASP A 455 -14.39 -23.85 -18.70
C ASP A 455 -15.25 -25.02 -18.13
N GLU A 456 -15.78 -25.91 -18.98
CA GLU A 456 -16.64 -27.06 -18.61
C GLU A 456 -15.92 -28.08 -17.72
N ASP A 457 -14.63 -28.30 -18.00
CA ASP A 457 -13.77 -29.28 -17.34
C ASP A 457 -12.68 -28.54 -16.53
N PRO A 458 -12.94 -28.04 -15.30
CA PRO A 458 -12.02 -27.13 -14.62
C PRO A 458 -10.63 -27.70 -14.30
N GLU A 459 -10.47 -29.03 -14.22
CA GLU A 459 -9.16 -29.69 -14.09
C GLU A 459 -8.39 -29.82 -15.43
N THR A 460 -9.04 -29.53 -16.57
CA THR A 460 -8.45 -29.66 -17.91
C THR A 460 -7.85 -28.33 -18.37
N ILE A 461 -6.52 -28.26 -18.39
CA ILE A 461 -5.82 -27.11 -18.98
C ILE A 461 -5.80 -27.22 -20.51
N THR A 462 -6.53 -26.35 -21.18
CA THR A 462 -6.54 -26.15 -22.64
C THR A 462 -5.47 -25.12 -23.06
N ALA A 463 -5.01 -25.17 -24.32
CA ALA A 463 -4.01 -24.22 -24.84
C ALA A 463 -4.54 -22.77 -24.90
N ASP A 464 -3.67 -21.78 -24.64
CA ASP A 464 -3.99 -20.34 -24.48
C ASP A 464 -5.03 -19.97 -23.39
N SER A 465 -5.54 -20.93 -22.60
CA SER A 465 -6.46 -20.67 -21.47
C SER A 465 -5.81 -19.90 -20.30
N LEU A 466 -6.63 -19.24 -19.47
CA LEU A 466 -6.18 -18.53 -18.27
C LEU A 466 -6.20 -19.45 -17.04
N VAL A 467 -5.11 -20.18 -16.82
CA VAL A 467 -4.96 -21.07 -15.67
C VAL A 467 -4.91 -20.26 -14.37
N THR A 468 -5.74 -20.63 -13.42
CA THR A 468 -5.71 -20.11 -12.06
C THR A 468 -5.11 -21.15 -11.12
N MET A 469 -4.02 -20.80 -10.45
CA MET A 469 -3.39 -21.61 -9.43
C MET A 469 -3.77 -21.07 -8.05
N THR A 470 -4.53 -21.86 -7.30
CA THR A 470 -4.85 -21.59 -5.90
C THR A 470 -3.82 -22.27 -5.01
N VAL A 471 -3.11 -21.50 -4.18
CA VAL A 471 -2.07 -21.98 -3.27
C VAL A 471 -2.52 -21.76 -1.84
N THR A 472 -2.89 -22.84 -1.17
CA THR A 472 -3.21 -22.86 0.26
C THR A 472 -1.91 -22.97 1.05
N MET A 473 -1.56 -21.92 1.79
CA MET A 473 -0.43 -21.94 2.73
C MET A 473 -0.95 -22.10 4.15
N ARG A 474 -0.45 -23.10 4.87
CA ARG A 474 -0.81 -23.37 6.27
C ARG A 474 0.41 -23.35 7.18
N ARG A 475 0.38 -22.53 8.22
CA ARG A 475 1.39 -22.49 9.29
C ARG A 475 1.18 -23.69 10.23
N ARG A 476 2.22 -24.51 10.43
CA ARG A 476 2.23 -25.56 11.47
C ARG A 476 2.45 -24.93 12.85
N LYS A 477 1.83 -25.47 13.89
CA LYS A 477 1.91 -24.90 15.24
C LYS A 477 3.29 -25.16 15.86
N PRO A 478 3.81 -24.27 16.74
CA PRO A 478 5.17 -24.41 17.27
C PRO A 478 5.46 -25.77 17.93
N GLU A 479 4.46 -26.29 18.66
CA GLU A 479 4.49 -27.56 19.40
C GLU A 479 4.60 -28.78 18.47
N GLU A 480 3.83 -28.80 17.37
CA GLU A 480 3.80 -29.88 16.36
C GLU A 480 5.17 -30.11 15.69
N VAL A 481 6.01 -29.07 15.61
CA VAL A 481 7.30 -29.12 14.90
C VAL A 481 8.48 -29.41 15.82
N LEU A 482 8.36 -29.13 17.12
CA LEU A 482 9.46 -29.30 18.09
C LEU A 482 9.44 -30.63 18.84
N ASN A 483 8.27 -31.27 18.94
CA ASN A 483 8.01 -32.47 19.76
C ASN A 483 7.84 -33.76 18.93
N ARG A 484 8.29 -33.77 17.67
CA ARG A 484 8.20 -34.96 16.80
C ARG A 484 8.92 -36.17 17.40
N SER A 485 8.26 -37.33 17.31
CA SER A 485 8.82 -38.64 17.63
C SER A 485 9.89 -39.07 16.60
N GLU A 486 10.73 -40.04 16.96
CA GLU A 486 11.70 -40.60 16.00
C GLU A 486 11.02 -41.41 14.88
N GLU A 487 9.77 -41.84 15.07
CA GLU A 487 8.97 -42.58 14.08
C GLU A 487 8.43 -41.64 12.98
N GLU A 488 7.82 -40.52 13.36
CA GLU A 488 7.36 -39.49 12.42
C GLU A 488 8.50 -38.90 11.58
N LEU A 489 9.75 -38.90 12.10
CA LEU A 489 10.94 -38.44 11.38
C LEU A 489 11.45 -39.44 10.32
N VAL A 490 10.84 -40.61 10.19
CA VAL A 490 11.12 -41.58 9.11
C VAL A 490 10.16 -41.39 7.93
N ASP A 491 8.86 -41.19 8.18
CA ASP A 491 7.82 -41.11 7.13
C ASP A 491 8.09 -40.00 6.08
N ASP A 492 8.45 -38.78 6.51
CA ASP A 492 8.82 -37.68 5.59
C ASP A 492 9.89 -38.12 4.55
N LYS A 493 10.83 -39.01 4.95
CA LYS A 493 11.94 -39.49 4.09
C LYS A 493 11.53 -40.66 3.19
N GLU A 494 10.35 -41.22 3.38
CA GLU A 494 9.71 -42.18 2.47
C GLU A 494 8.84 -41.41 1.46
N GLU A 495 8.15 -40.35 1.89
CA GLU A 495 7.31 -39.49 1.05
C GLU A 495 8.10 -38.60 0.06
N GLU A 496 9.27 -38.07 0.44
CA GLU A 496 10.13 -37.27 -0.46
C GLU A 496 10.67 -38.05 -1.69
N LYS A 497 10.51 -39.38 -1.73
CA LYS A 497 10.85 -40.19 -2.92
C LYS A 497 9.68 -40.15 -3.90
N PRO A 498 9.83 -39.55 -5.10
CA PRO A 498 8.73 -39.53 -6.07
C PRO A 498 8.32 -40.97 -6.44
N LYS A 499 7.05 -41.29 -6.20
CA LYS A 499 6.46 -42.64 -6.41
C LYS A 499 6.42 -42.96 -7.92
N ILE A 500 7.52 -43.46 -8.47
CA ILE A 500 7.63 -43.87 -9.89
C ILE A 500 6.67 -45.05 -10.14
N THR A 501 5.52 -44.77 -10.76
CA THR A 501 4.50 -45.75 -11.10
C THR A 501 5.01 -46.76 -12.14
N SER A 502 4.70 -48.03 -11.93
CA SER A 502 5.50 -49.15 -12.46
C SER A 502 5.12 -49.62 -13.87
N TRP A 503 5.44 -48.85 -14.92
CA TRP A 503 5.21 -49.22 -16.33
C TRP A 503 6.49 -49.34 -17.18
N MET A 504 7.44 -50.19 -16.73
CA MET A 504 8.48 -50.75 -17.61
C MET A 504 8.71 -52.24 -17.31
N LYS A 505 8.23 -53.12 -18.18
CA LYS A 505 8.54 -54.57 -18.14
C LYS A 505 10.00 -54.80 -18.57
N LYS A 506 10.87 -55.16 -17.63
CA LYS A 506 12.23 -55.62 -17.92
C LYS A 506 12.19 -56.95 -18.69
N PRO A 507 12.84 -57.09 -19.85
CA PRO A 507 12.95 -58.39 -20.52
C PRO A 507 13.83 -59.36 -19.70
N GLN A 508 13.38 -60.60 -19.54
CA GLN A 508 14.10 -61.61 -18.77
C GLN A 508 15.37 -62.10 -19.49
N LYS A 509 16.48 -62.23 -18.76
CA LYS A 509 17.62 -63.04 -19.20
C LYS A 509 17.21 -64.52 -19.22
N LYS A 510 17.32 -65.19 -20.37
CA LYS A 510 17.43 -66.66 -20.44
C LYS A 510 18.89 -67.08 -20.61
N SER A 511 19.23 -68.22 -20.03
CA SER A 511 20.59 -68.78 -19.96
C SER A 511 20.86 -69.81 -21.06
N GLY A 512 22.08 -69.86 -21.61
CA GLY A 512 22.53 -71.02 -22.39
C GLY A 512 23.87 -70.85 -23.12
N GLY A 513 24.67 -71.92 -23.16
CA GLY A 513 25.75 -72.12 -24.14
C GLY A 513 27.16 -71.58 -23.79
N LYS A 514 28.20 -72.35 -24.14
CA LYS A 514 29.63 -71.97 -24.07
C LYS A 514 30.35 -72.42 -25.36
N LYS A 515 31.56 -71.86 -25.59
CA LYS A 515 32.65 -72.27 -26.53
C LYS A 515 32.61 -71.49 -27.87
N LYS A 516 33.75 -71.12 -28.50
CA LYS A 516 35.19 -71.46 -28.26
C LYS A 516 36.15 -70.37 -28.85
N ALA A 517 37.34 -70.20 -28.24
CA ALA A 517 38.66 -69.63 -28.67
C ALA A 517 38.81 -68.80 -29.99
N LYS A 518 39.74 -67.83 -30.13
CA LYS A 518 41.20 -67.81 -29.82
C LYS A 518 41.70 -66.35 -29.53
N ALA A 519 42.57 -66.10 -28.52
CA ALA A 519 44.04 -65.86 -28.57
C ALA A 519 44.51 -64.53 -29.24
N LYS A 520 45.55 -63.77 -28.81
CA LYS A 520 46.71 -64.00 -27.89
C LYS A 520 47.02 -62.77 -26.98
N LYS A 521 47.95 -62.93 -26.00
CA LYS A 521 48.73 -61.85 -25.30
C LYS A 521 50.19 -61.82 -25.80
N PRO A 522 50.98 -60.73 -25.54
CA PRO A 522 51.94 -60.63 -24.40
C PRO A 522 51.55 -59.45 -23.44
N THR A 523 51.92 -59.26 -22.15
CA THR A 523 53.10 -59.52 -21.26
C THR A 523 54.29 -58.54 -21.48
N ASN A 524 54.99 -57.97 -20.48
CA ASN A 524 55.01 -58.22 -19.02
C ASN A 524 55.67 -57.07 -18.18
N PHE A 525 55.35 -57.02 -16.86
CA PHE A 525 56.14 -56.51 -15.70
C PHE A 525 56.56 -55.01 -15.58
N ARG A 526 57.06 -54.46 -14.44
CA ARG A 526 56.69 -54.48 -12.98
C ARG A 526 57.82 -53.81 -12.14
N LEU A 527 57.46 -53.28 -10.96
CA LEU A 527 58.27 -52.82 -9.78
C LEU A 527 58.49 -51.29 -9.64
N ILE A 528 58.92 -50.76 -8.46
CA ILE A 528 58.24 -50.67 -7.13
C ILE A 528 59.11 -49.89 -6.10
N HIS A 529 58.47 -49.17 -5.15
CA HIS A 529 59.02 -48.52 -3.92
C HIS A 529 59.97 -47.30 -4.09
N ARG A 530 60.23 -46.45 -3.06
CA ARG A 530 59.43 -45.91 -1.91
C ARG A 530 60.30 -44.89 -1.12
N ALA A 531 59.64 -43.94 -0.42
CA ALA A 531 60.11 -43.16 0.75
C ALA A 531 60.90 -41.85 0.51
N ASP A 532 60.51 -40.85 1.30
CA ASP A 532 61.18 -39.59 1.63
C ASP A 532 62.22 -39.83 2.76
N PRO A 533 63.16 -38.89 3.03
CA PRO A 533 62.95 -37.99 4.17
C PRO A 533 63.60 -36.57 4.11
N GLU A 534 63.02 -35.67 4.90
CA GLU A 534 63.56 -34.61 5.79
C GLU A 534 64.80 -33.72 5.48
N GLU A 535 64.61 -32.43 5.80
CA GLU A 535 65.57 -31.36 6.23
C GLU A 535 66.72 -30.86 5.31
N GLY A 536 66.91 -29.53 5.26
CA GLY A 536 68.06 -28.89 4.61
C GLY A 536 67.89 -27.39 4.29
N SER A 537 68.66 -26.55 4.96
CA SER A 537 68.83 -25.08 4.88
C SER A 537 69.02 -24.41 3.50
N GLU A 538 68.43 -23.21 3.36
CA GLU A 538 69.00 -21.89 2.97
C GLU A 538 69.98 -21.71 1.76
N ASP A 539 70.00 -20.43 1.33
CA ASP A 539 70.99 -19.69 0.53
C ASP A 539 71.09 -19.79 -1.02
N ASP A 540 70.90 -18.59 -1.60
CA ASP A 540 71.63 -17.91 -2.68
C ASP A 540 71.68 -18.35 -4.16
N ALA A 541 71.22 -17.39 -4.98
CA ALA A 541 71.87 -16.82 -6.16
C ALA A 541 71.83 -17.54 -7.54
N GLU A 542 71.76 -16.68 -8.56
CA GLU A 542 71.90 -16.99 -9.99
C GLU A 542 73.38 -17.21 -10.37
N PRO A 543 73.68 -17.60 -11.62
CA PRO A 543 74.21 -16.54 -12.47
C PRO A 543 73.74 -16.53 -13.94
N ASP A 544 73.72 -15.32 -14.49
CA ASP A 544 73.44 -14.95 -15.89
C ASP A 544 74.28 -15.63 -16.97
N LYS A 545 73.68 -15.72 -18.17
CA LYS A 545 74.32 -15.52 -19.48
C LYS A 545 73.30 -14.90 -20.46
N GLU A 546 73.63 -13.97 -21.36
CA GLU A 546 74.94 -13.43 -21.75
C GLU A 546 74.84 -12.05 -22.47
N ASN A 547 75.88 -11.20 -22.33
CA ASN A 547 76.36 -10.18 -23.29
C ASN A 547 75.49 -8.90 -23.59
N ARG A 548 76.03 -7.70 -23.88
CA ARG A 548 77.42 -7.14 -23.78
C ARG A 548 77.48 -5.62 -24.12
N VAL A 549 77.95 -4.76 -23.18
CA VAL A 549 79.02 -3.69 -23.27
C VAL A 549 78.99 -2.68 -24.47
N GLN A 550 79.23 -1.33 -24.41
CA GLN A 550 80.20 -0.52 -23.63
C GLN A 550 79.84 1.00 -23.47
N GLU A 551 80.26 1.59 -22.34
CA GLU A 551 80.80 2.95 -22.02
C GLU A 551 80.50 4.29 -22.77
N ASN A 552 80.43 5.38 -21.96
CA ASN A 552 81.06 6.74 -22.03
C ASN A 552 81.30 7.48 -23.37
N GLY A 553 81.17 8.82 -23.50
CA GLY A 553 80.71 9.87 -22.57
C GLY A 553 81.25 11.29 -22.93
N VAL A 554 80.50 12.35 -22.55
CA VAL A 554 80.87 13.80 -22.45
C VAL A 554 81.37 14.57 -23.70
N GLU A 555 80.60 15.59 -24.13
CA GLU A 555 81.12 16.96 -24.41
C GLU A 555 79.99 18.03 -24.40
N SER A 556 80.31 19.33 -24.53
CA SER A 556 79.44 20.47 -24.12
C SER A 556 79.57 21.76 -24.99
N THR A 557 79.03 22.90 -24.50
CA THR A 557 78.88 24.26 -25.09
C THR A 557 77.56 24.51 -25.86
N ASP A 558 76.85 25.65 -25.79
CA ASP A 558 76.75 26.81 -24.85
C ASP A 558 75.38 27.53 -25.11
N GLY A 559 74.91 28.63 -24.47
CA GLY A 559 75.45 29.55 -23.45
C GLY A 559 74.51 30.78 -23.25
N VAL A 560 74.92 31.76 -22.40
CA VAL A 560 74.37 33.16 -22.26
C VAL A 560 72.88 33.29 -21.85
N GLU A 561 72.53 33.51 -20.58
CA GLU A 561 72.35 34.82 -19.87
C GLU A 561 71.32 35.81 -20.47
N SER A 562 70.47 36.54 -19.71
CA SER A 562 69.99 36.49 -18.31
C SER A 562 68.67 37.34 -18.25
N GLN A 563 67.96 37.77 -17.18
CA GLN A 563 68.03 37.87 -15.69
C GLN A 563 66.56 38.18 -15.19
N ALA A 564 66.12 38.58 -13.98
CA ALA A 564 66.64 38.88 -12.63
C ALA A 564 65.51 38.83 -11.54
N SER A 565 65.89 38.98 -10.27
CA SER A 565 65.16 39.64 -9.14
C SER A 565 63.66 39.39 -8.82
N GLN A 566 63.38 38.35 -8.03
CA GLN A 566 62.98 38.35 -6.59
C GLN A 566 61.87 39.27 -5.97
N LYS A 567 61.23 38.71 -4.91
CA LYS A 567 60.57 39.34 -3.70
C LYS A 567 59.20 40.03 -3.88
N GLU A 568 58.28 40.11 -2.89
CA GLU A 568 58.00 39.32 -1.64
C GLU A 568 56.54 39.59 -1.13
N GLU A 569 56.22 39.26 0.14
CA GLU A 569 54.91 39.00 0.79
C GLU A 569 53.83 40.13 0.97
N SER A 570 52.56 39.68 1.08
CA SER A 570 51.47 40.04 2.04
C SER A 570 50.77 41.43 2.20
N GLU A 571 49.42 41.34 2.29
CA GLU A 571 48.45 42.05 3.19
C GLU A 571 47.88 43.48 2.94
N ASP A 572 46.77 43.76 3.65
CA ASP A 572 45.94 45.00 3.80
C ASP A 572 45.02 45.45 2.59
N GLY A 573 43.95 46.27 2.73
CA GLY A 573 43.47 47.00 3.94
C GLY A 573 42.16 47.84 3.95
N GLY A 574 41.31 47.89 2.91
CA GLY A 574 39.91 48.40 3.00
C GLY A 574 39.60 49.93 2.96
N LYS A 575 38.29 50.26 2.82
CA LYS A 575 37.58 51.59 2.88
C LYS A 575 37.90 52.65 1.78
N ALA A 576 37.02 53.60 1.39
CA ALA A 576 35.57 53.83 1.66
C ALA A 576 34.89 54.80 0.63
N GLU A 577 33.56 54.73 0.56
CA GLU A 577 32.52 55.75 0.24
C GLU A 577 32.63 56.80 -0.91
N THR A 578 31.59 56.85 -1.77
CA THR A 578 30.70 58.03 -2.01
C THR A 578 29.45 57.65 -2.84
N GLY A 579 28.43 58.52 -2.93
CA GLY A 579 27.13 58.28 -3.63
C GLY A 579 27.15 58.55 -5.15
N ASP A 580 26.02 58.59 -5.89
CA ASP A 580 24.59 58.57 -5.52
C ASP A 580 23.69 58.17 -6.75
N SER A 581 22.44 57.77 -6.49
CA SER A 581 21.23 58.03 -7.30
C SER A 581 20.80 57.22 -8.57
N GLN A 582 19.47 57.17 -8.70
CA GLN A 582 18.58 57.03 -9.88
C GLN A 582 18.11 55.67 -10.48
N VAL A 583 16.86 55.38 -10.09
CA VAL A 583 15.82 54.51 -10.69
C VAL A 583 15.50 54.77 -12.18
N ARG A 584 15.39 53.71 -13.00
CA ARG A 584 14.38 53.43 -14.08
C ARG A 584 14.71 52.07 -14.75
N LYS A 585 13.83 51.11 -15.10
CA LYS A 585 12.39 51.02 -15.49
C LYS A 585 12.11 51.17 -17.02
N ARG A 586 12.22 50.07 -17.82
CA ARG A 586 11.26 49.67 -18.92
C ARG A 586 11.68 48.46 -19.82
N LYS A 587 10.64 47.70 -20.26
CA LYS A 587 10.33 47.07 -21.59
C LYS A 587 11.47 46.61 -22.54
N LYS A 588 11.42 45.44 -23.21
CA LYS A 588 10.48 44.95 -24.28
C LYS A 588 10.51 45.89 -25.52
N THR A 589 10.92 45.49 -26.73
CA THR A 589 10.39 44.45 -27.67
C THR A 589 11.57 44.00 -28.61
N GLU A 590 11.52 43.12 -29.62
CA GLU A 590 10.64 42.86 -30.80
C GLU A 590 10.56 41.34 -31.13
N ARG A 591 9.58 40.71 -31.83
CA ARG A 591 8.87 40.94 -33.14
C ARG A 591 9.71 40.47 -34.36
N LYS A 592 9.21 39.77 -35.40
CA LYS A 592 7.86 39.73 -36.06
C LYS A 592 7.52 38.40 -36.80
N LYS A 593 6.21 38.08 -36.88
CA LYS A 593 5.40 37.56 -38.02
C LYS A 593 5.67 36.17 -38.63
N HIS A 594 4.68 35.47 -39.22
CA HIS A 594 3.32 35.88 -39.68
C HIS A 594 2.25 34.77 -39.53
N ASP A 595 0.94 35.06 -39.44
CA ASP A 595 0.30 35.51 -38.20
C ASP A 595 -0.74 34.49 -37.59
N ASP A 596 -1.84 33.93 -38.17
CA ASP A 596 -2.71 34.25 -39.33
C ASP A 596 -4.21 33.74 -39.16
N GLN A 597 -4.99 33.37 -40.20
CA GLN A 597 -6.49 33.36 -40.21
C GLN A 597 -7.22 31.99 -40.40
N GLY A 598 -8.48 31.80 -39.96
CA GLY A 598 -9.34 32.65 -39.11
C GLY A 598 -10.85 32.26 -39.06
N ASP A 599 -11.57 32.82 -38.07
CA ASP A 599 -13.06 32.95 -37.90
C ASP A 599 -13.94 31.66 -37.84
N LYS A 600 -15.10 31.61 -37.15
CA LYS A 600 -15.95 32.66 -36.53
C LYS A 600 -16.80 32.15 -35.32
N ALA A 601 -17.49 33.06 -34.63
CA ALA A 601 -18.52 32.82 -33.60
C ALA A 601 -19.95 32.80 -34.25
N GLU A 602 -21.12 32.67 -33.59
CA GLU A 602 -21.61 33.14 -32.27
C GLU A 602 -22.68 32.23 -31.60
N GLN A 603 -23.21 32.72 -30.48
CA GLN A 603 -24.18 32.24 -29.47
C GLN A 603 -25.51 31.62 -29.95
N ASP A 604 -26.19 30.84 -29.09
CA ASP A 604 -27.49 31.23 -28.50
C ASP A 604 -27.84 30.43 -27.20
N GLU A 605 -28.90 30.81 -26.49
CA GLU A 605 -29.51 30.17 -25.30
C GLU A 605 -31.06 30.11 -25.49
N GLY A 606 -31.92 29.38 -24.76
CA GLY A 606 -31.83 28.51 -23.56
C GLY A 606 -33.26 28.05 -23.17
N SER A 607 -33.50 27.55 -21.95
CA SER A 607 -34.82 27.11 -21.38
C SER A 607 -35.51 25.92 -22.10
N ASP A 608 -36.55 25.24 -21.59
CA ASP A 608 -36.99 24.80 -20.24
C ASP A 608 -38.09 23.72 -20.46
N ASP A 609 -38.34 22.81 -19.50
CA ASP A 609 -39.67 22.62 -18.87
C ASP A 609 -39.70 21.45 -17.83
N ALA A 610 -40.75 21.38 -16.99
CA ALA A 610 -40.93 20.32 -15.99
C ALA A 610 -42.42 20.03 -15.63
N SER A 611 -42.73 18.81 -15.17
CA SER A 611 -44.04 18.50 -14.55
C SER A 611 -44.04 17.31 -13.57
N ASN A 612 -44.98 17.34 -12.62
CA ASN A 612 -45.30 16.27 -11.64
C ASN A 612 -46.31 15.25 -12.28
N HIS A 613 -46.71 14.10 -11.71
CA HIS A 613 -47.16 13.88 -10.32
C HIS A 613 -47.49 12.39 -9.97
N SER A 614 -47.42 12.07 -8.67
CA SER A 614 -48.25 11.10 -7.90
C SER A 614 -48.16 9.58 -8.10
N ASP A 615 -48.41 8.88 -7.00
CA ASP A 615 -48.35 7.43 -6.75
C ASP A 615 -49.60 6.64 -7.24
N GLY A 616 -49.46 5.31 -7.35
CA GLY A 616 -50.58 4.39 -7.50
C GLY A 616 -50.17 2.91 -7.57
N ASP A 617 -50.41 2.13 -6.50
CA ASP A 617 -50.25 0.67 -6.50
C ASP A 617 -51.29 -0.01 -7.40
N GLN A 618 -50.86 -0.94 -8.27
CA GLN A 618 -51.58 -2.21 -8.44
C GLN A 618 -50.72 -3.34 -9.00
N VAL A 619 -50.97 -4.56 -8.49
CA VAL A 619 -50.33 -5.81 -8.91
C VAL A 619 -51.16 -6.47 -10.00
N ASN A 620 -50.49 -6.96 -11.05
CA ASN A 620 -50.78 -8.26 -11.67
C ASN A 620 -49.56 -8.76 -12.43
N ASN A 621 -49.48 -10.07 -12.63
CA ASN A 621 -48.40 -10.74 -13.33
C ASN A 621 -48.66 -10.77 -14.84
N ASP A 622 -47.58 -10.93 -15.62
CA ASP A 622 -47.36 -12.03 -16.58
C ASP A 622 -46.48 -11.53 -17.75
N ASP A 623 -45.20 -11.93 -17.76
CA ASP A 623 -44.40 -12.10 -18.97
C ASP A 623 -43.12 -12.90 -18.62
N GLU A 624 -42.70 -13.79 -19.52
CA GLU A 624 -41.47 -14.60 -19.40
C GLU A 624 -40.36 -14.08 -20.33
N LYS A 625 -39.11 -14.39 -19.97
CA LYS A 625 -37.83 -13.98 -20.62
C LYS A 625 -37.37 -12.54 -20.28
N ASP A 626 -36.08 -12.21 -20.32
CA ASP A 626 -34.90 -13.04 -20.67
C ASP A 626 -33.82 -12.96 -19.57
N GLY A 627 -33.09 -14.06 -19.35
CA GLY A 627 -32.36 -14.30 -18.09
C GLY A 627 -30.87 -14.61 -18.22
N SER A 628 -30.16 -13.92 -19.12
CA SER A 628 -28.74 -14.19 -19.45
C SER A 628 -27.76 -13.14 -18.91
N ASP A 629 -28.05 -11.85 -19.13
CA ASP A 629 -26.97 -10.84 -19.13
C ASP A 629 -26.72 -10.17 -17.76
N ASP A 630 -27.73 -10.11 -16.89
CA ASP A 630 -27.62 -9.50 -15.57
C ASP A 630 -26.75 -10.30 -14.59
N GLU A 631 -26.74 -11.63 -14.68
CA GLU A 631 -25.90 -12.47 -13.81
C GLU A 631 -24.40 -12.21 -14.05
N ALA A 632 -24.00 -12.03 -15.32
CA ALA A 632 -22.62 -11.73 -15.69
C ALA A 632 -22.15 -10.38 -15.09
N LEU A 633 -23.01 -9.36 -15.14
CA LEU A 633 -22.72 -8.04 -14.57
C LEU A 633 -22.68 -8.07 -13.04
N HIS A 634 -23.57 -8.81 -12.39
CA HIS A 634 -23.55 -9.00 -10.93
C HIS A 634 -22.31 -9.77 -10.46
N PHE A 635 -21.94 -10.85 -11.14
CA PHE A 635 -20.79 -11.69 -10.79
C PHE A 635 -19.47 -10.92 -10.91
N ASP A 636 -19.29 -10.11 -11.95
CA ASP A 636 -18.07 -9.33 -12.12
C ASP A 636 -18.01 -8.10 -11.17
N GLN A 637 -19.15 -7.51 -10.79
CA GLN A 637 -19.19 -6.57 -9.67
C GLN A 637 -18.73 -7.22 -8.36
N ASP A 638 -19.13 -8.46 -8.08
CA ASP A 638 -18.72 -9.19 -6.87
C ASP A 638 -17.26 -9.68 -6.92
N LYS A 639 -16.72 -10.04 -8.11
CA LYS A 639 -15.27 -10.20 -8.32
C LYS A 639 -14.52 -8.89 -8.00
N LYS A 640 -15.02 -7.73 -8.46
CA LYS A 640 -14.43 -6.40 -8.19
C LYS A 640 -14.57 -5.95 -6.73
N LYS A 641 -15.68 -6.25 -6.05
CA LYS A 641 -15.87 -6.03 -4.60
C LYS A 641 -14.90 -6.91 -3.80
N LYS A 642 -14.82 -8.21 -4.08
CA LYS A 642 -13.87 -9.14 -3.43
C LYS A 642 -12.43 -8.64 -3.56
N LYS A 643 -12.00 -8.17 -4.74
CA LYS A 643 -10.67 -7.59 -4.91
C LYS A 643 -10.45 -6.33 -4.03
N LYS A 644 -11.39 -5.39 -4.01
CA LYS A 644 -11.39 -4.21 -3.12
C LYS A 644 -11.56 -4.53 -1.62
N ILE A 645 -11.85 -5.78 -1.26
CA ILE A 645 -11.87 -6.30 0.12
C ILE A 645 -10.53 -6.96 0.45
N MET A 646 -9.89 -7.66 -0.51
CA MET A 646 -8.52 -8.19 -0.37
C MET A 646 -7.53 -7.05 -0.06
N ASP A 647 -7.65 -5.92 -0.75
CA ASP A 647 -6.85 -4.70 -0.53
C ASP A 647 -7.08 -4.05 0.86
N LYS A 648 -8.03 -4.57 1.65
CA LYS A 648 -8.38 -4.10 3.01
C LYS A 648 -8.16 -5.15 4.10
N ILE A 649 -7.60 -6.32 3.78
CA ILE A 649 -7.20 -7.29 4.82
C ILE A 649 -6.07 -6.64 5.64
N PRO A 650 -6.17 -6.61 6.98
CA PRO A 650 -5.18 -5.94 7.80
C PRO A 650 -3.85 -6.70 7.77
N LYS A 651 -2.79 -6.07 7.21
CA LYS A 651 -1.40 -6.55 7.07
C LYS A 651 -0.77 -6.99 8.42
N ILE A 652 -1.26 -8.08 9.00
CA ILE A 652 -0.99 -8.58 10.35
C ILE A 652 -0.88 -10.11 10.29
N SER A 653 0.30 -10.62 10.62
CA SER A 653 0.62 -12.04 10.76
C SER A 653 1.33 -12.27 12.10
N HIS A 654 2.34 -13.15 12.17
CA HIS A 654 3.14 -13.37 13.37
C HIS A 654 4.37 -12.45 13.43
N PRO A 655 4.77 -11.98 14.64
CA PRO A 655 5.93 -11.12 14.81
C PRO A 655 7.26 -11.90 14.64
N VAL A 656 8.15 -11.37 13.81
CA VAL A 656 9.44 -11.96 13.45
C VAL A 656 10.46 -11.79 14.57
N HIS A 657 11.24 -12.84 14.85
CA HIS A 657 12.44 -12.73 15.67
C HIS A 657 13.55 -11.97 14.90
N ALA A 658 13.53 -10.64 14.99
CA ALA A 658 14.51 -9.75 14.36
C ALA A 658 14.98 -8.68 15.38
N PRO A 659 15.98 -8.98 16.24
CA PRO A 659 16.37 -8.10 17.34
C PRO A 659 17.14 -6.84 16.91
N TYR A 660 17.88 -6.91 15.79
CA TYR A 660 18.61 -5.77 15.23
C TYR A 660 17.71 -4.86 14.36
N PHE A 661 16.54 -5.33 13.93
CA PHE A 661 15.60 -4.56 13.13
C PHE A 661 14.87 -3.51 14.00
N PRO A 662 14.73 -2.24 13.56
CA PRO A 662 14.36 -1.11 14.43
C PRO A 662 12.87 -1.04 14.79
N SER A 663 11.98 -1.39 13.87
CA SER A 663 10.53 -1.52 14.10
C SER A 663 10.15 -2.95 14.49
N ASP A 664 8.91 -3.17 14.91
CA ASP A 664 8.37 -4.53 14.93
C ASP A 664 8.05 -4.97 13.49
N LYS A 665 8.30 -6.23 13.14
CA LYS A 665 8.15 -6.76 11.77
C LYS A 665 7.25 -7.97 11.81
N GLN A 666 6.18 -7.94 11.01
CA GLN A 666 5.33 -9.12 10.76
C GLN A 666 5.93 -9.95 9.62
N GLU A 667 5.74 -11.27 9.66
CA GLU A 667 6.23 -12.15 8.60
C GLU A 667 5.38 -12.03 7.33
N PHE A 668 6.03 -11.84 6.18
CA PHE A 668 5.38 -11.81 4.87
C PHE A 668 6.02 -12.86 3.96
N TRP A 669 5.25 -13.33 2.98
CA TRP A 669 5.68 -14.40 2.07
C TRP A 669 5.50 -13.99 0.61
N TRP A 670 6.55 -14.16 -0.18
CA TRP A 670 6.55 -13.94 -1.62
C TRP A 670 6.22 -15.25 -2.35
N LEU A 671 5.14 -15.27 -3.14
CA LEU A 671 4.77 -16.38 -4.01
C LEU A 671 4.91 -15.98 -5.48
N TYR A 672 5.63 -16.78 -6.28
CA TYR A 672 5.74 -16.57 -7.72
C TYR A 672 6.02 -17.87 -8.50
N LEU A 673 5.52 -17.94 -9.74
CA LEU A 673 5.80 -19.04 -10.67
C LEU A 673 7.00 -18.74 -11.57
N VAL A 674 7.84 -19.77 -11.77
CA VAL A 674 9.05 -19.75 -12.58
C VAL A 674 9.00 -20.86 -13.63
N ASP A 675 9.35 -20.57 -14.90
CA ASP A 675 9.71 -21.61 -15.87
C ASP A 675 11.14 -22.12 -15.58
N LYS A 676 11.22 -23.37 -15.14
CA LYS A 676 12.46 -24.06 -14.78
C LYS A 676 13.45 -24.17 -15.95
N LYS A 677 12.96 -24.27 -17.20
CA LYS A 677 13.78 -24.38 -18.42
C LYS A 677 14.37 -23.05 -18.83
N GLN A 678 13.60 -21.97 -18.72
CA GLN A 678 14.00 -20.64 -19.17
C GLN A 678 14.59 -19.74 -18.07
N GLN A 679 14.40 -20.09 -16.80
CA GLN A 679 14.74 -19.25 -15.64
C GLN A 679 14.06 -17.87 -15.72
N GLN A 680 12.78 -17.88 -16.11
CA GLN A 680 11.94 -16.71 -16.29
C GLN A 680 10.74 -16.74 -15.34
N LEU A 681 10.33 -15.54 -14.91
CA LEU A 681 9.16 -15.30 -14.07
C LEU A 681 7.90 -15.32 -14.94
N MET A 682 6.90 -16.15 -14.58
CA MET A 682 5.65 -16.30 -15.33
C MET A 682 4.48 -15.46 -14.78
N THR A 683 4.54 -15.08 -13.50
CA THR A 683 3.49 -14.32 -12.80
C THR A 683 4.06 -13.11 -12.10
N VAL A 684 3.24 -12.09 -11.86
CA VAL A 684 3.58 -11.03 -10.89
C VAL A 684 3.75 -11.69 -9.50
N PRO A 685 4.83 -11.39 -8.73
CA PRO A 685 4.99 -11.93 -7.39
C PRO A 685 3.90 -11.41 -6.46
N PHE A 686 3.22 -12.32 -5.78
CA PHE A 686 2.21 -11.99 -4.78
C PHE A 686 2.84 -11.93 -3.39
N LEU A 687 2.55 -10.86 -2.64
CA LEU A 687 3.01 -10.67 -1.27
C LEU A 687 1.87 -11.00 -0.29
N MET A 688 1.90 -12.22 0.25
CA MET A 688 0.99 -12.67 1.31
C MET A 688 1.37 -11.98 2.63
N THR A 689 0.40 -11.33 3.27
CA THR A 689 0.65 -10.44 4.43
C THR A 689 -0.14 -10.80 5.70
N ASN A 690 -1.05 -11.78 5.66
CA ASN A 690 -2.05 -12.02 6.71
C ASN A 690 -2.05 -13.46 7.24
N LEU A 691 -0.99 -14.23 6.95
CA LEU A 691 -0.89 -15.64 7.30
C LEU A 691 -0.81 -15.84 8.82
N VAL A 692 -1.96 -16.11 9.43
CA VAL A 692 -2.08 -16.46 10.85
C VAL A 692 -2.01 -17.99 11.04
N ASP A 693 -2.98 -18.72 10.48
CA ASP A 693 -3.01 -20.19 10.51
C ASP A 693 -3.05 -20.78 9.08
N GLU A 694 -3.98 -20.32 8.24
CA GLU A 694 -4.17 -20.79 6.86
C GLU A 694 -4.65 -19.61 5.97
N GLU A 695 -4.01 -19.37 4.82
CA GLU A 695 -4.35 -18.30 3.85
C GLU A 695 -4.18 -18.81 2.41
N ASP A 696 -5.14 -18.52 1.53
CA ASP A 696 -5.11 -18.88 0.11
C ASP A 696 -4.59 -17.72 -0.76
N ALA A 697 -3.56 -17.97 -1.56
CA ALA A 697 -3.07 -17.06 -2.59
C ALA A 697 -3.49 -17.53 -3.99
N ILE A 698 -3.97 -16.59 -4.82
CA ILE A 698 -4.44 -16.87 -6.18
C ILE A 698 -3.45 -16.28 -7.19
N LEU A 699 -2.71 -17.15 -7.89
CA LEU A 699 -1.80 -16.80 -8.97
C LEU A 699 -2.42 -17.16 -10.33
N LYS A 700 -2.37 -16.25 -11.31
CA LYS A 700 -2.95 -16.47 -12.65
C LYS A 700 -1.90 -16.36 -13.74
N PHE A 701 -1.89 -17.30 -14.69
CA PHE A 701 -0.98 -17.32 -15.84
C PHE A 701 -1.68 -17.90 -17.08
N THR A 702 -1.23 -17.52 -18.27
CA THR A 702 -1.75 -18.06 -19.53
C THR A 702 -1.06 -19.40 -19.87
N ALA A 703 -1.84 -20.41 -20.24
CA ALA A 703 -1.33 -21.69 -20.72
C ALA A 703 -0.52 -21.51 -22.04
N PRO A 704 0.60 -22.23 -22.24
CA PRO A 704 1.34 -22.17 -23.49
C PRO A 704 0.54 -22.65 -24.72
N ARG A 705 0.75 -21.98 -25.87
CA ARG A 705 0.12 -22.29 -27.18
C ARG A 705 0.22 -23.71 -27.71
N LYS A 706 1.24 -24.47 -27.28
CA LYS A 706 1.51 -25.80 -27.84
C LYS A 706 1.09 -26.86 -26.83
N PRO A 707 0.25 -27.84 -27.22
CA PRO A 707 -0.12 -28.92 -26.31
C PRO A 707 1.10 -29.77 -25.95
N GLY A 708 1.11 -30.30 -24.73
CA GLY A 708 2.22 -31.08 -24.18
C GLY A 708 2.47 -30.84 -22.69
N SER A 709 3.45 -31.55 -22.14
CA SER A 709 3.78 -31.52 -20.71
C SER A 709 4.71 -30.37 -20.34
N TYR A 710 4.26 -29.50 -19.43
CA TYR A 710 5.02 -28.35 -18.93
C TYR A 710 5.44 -28.55 -17.47
N HIS A 711 6.53 -27.89 -17.10
CA HIS A 711 7.14 -27.96 -15.76
C HIS A 711 7.42 -26.54 -15.29
N LEU A 712 6.68 -26.09 -14.27
CA LEU A 712 6.90 -24.82 -13.58
C LEU A 712 7.37 -25.12 -12.16
N THR A 713 8.04 -24.17 -11.53
CA THR A 713 8.38 -24.24 -10.10
C THR A 713 7.72 -23.05 -9.40
N LEU A 714 6.89 -23.32 -8.39
CA LEU A 714 6.38 -22.32 -7.47
C LEU A 714 7.47 -22.05 -6.43
N HIS A 715 7.97 -20.82 -6.40
CA HIS A 715 8.87 -20.33 -5.37
C HIS A 715 8.04 -19.64 -4.29
N VAL A 716 8.13 -20.14 -3.06
CA VAL A 716 7.57 -19.51 -1.86
C VAL A 716 8.75 -19.10 -0.98
N LYS A 717 8.99 -17.79 -0.87
CA LYS A 717 10.14 -17.24 -0.12
C LYS A 717 9.69 -16.40 1.06
N SER A 718 10.42 -16.50 2.16
CA SER A 718 10.19 -15.59 3.30
C SER A 718 10.73 -14.20 2.96
N ASP A 719 10.02 -13.16 3.38
CA ASP A 719 10.55 -11.79 3.38
C ASP A 719 11.54 -11.53 4.54
N SER A 720 11.54 -12.37 5.58
CA SER A 720 12.05 -11.99 6.91
C SER A 720 12.96 -12.99 7.62
N TYR A 721 13.12 -14.21 7.10
CA TYR A 721 14.10 -15.20 7.56
C TYR A 721 14.97 -15.68 6.38
N VAL A 722 16.27 -15.93 6.60
CA VAL A 722 17.22 -16.16 5.50
C VAL A 722 17.24 -17.63 5.06
N THR A 723 16.80 -17.89 3.82
CA THR A 723 17.01 -19.10 2.99
C THR A 723 16.51 -20.46 3.53
N ASP A 724 16.59 -20.75 4.83
CA ASP A 724 16.19 -22.04 5.43
C ASP A 724 14.70 -22.36 5.32
N PHE A 725 13.87 -21.33 5.09
CA PHE A 725 12.41 -21.44 5.01
C PHE A 725 11.88 -21.23 3.58
N ASP A 726 12.76 -20.99 2.61
CA ASP A 726 12.39 -20.80 1.20
C ASP A 726 12.10 -22.16 0.57
N LYS A 727 10.87 -22.35 0.06
CA LYS A 727 10.40 -23.61 -0.54
C LYS A 727 10.23 -23.48 -2.05
N GLN A 728 10.60 -24.55 -2.75
CA GLN A 728 10.41 -24.71 -4.20
C GLN A 728 9.54 -25.95 -4.43
N VAL A 729 8.38 -25.76 -5.06
CA VAL A 729 7.45 -26.85 -5.40
C VAL A 729 7.46 -27.02 -6.92
N ASP A 730 7.92 -28.17 -7.41
CA ASP A 730 7.89 -28.50 -8.84
C ASP A 730 6.49 -28.95 -9.26
N LEU A 731 5.81 -28.14 -10.08
CA LEU A 731 4.53 -28.46 -10.69
C LEU A 731 4.73 -29.11 -12.06
N LYS A 732 3.87 -30.07 -12.38
CA LYS A 732 3.75 -30.67 -13.70
C LYS A 732 2.28 -30.62 -14.11
N PHE A 733 2.02 -30.17 -15.33
CA PHE A 733 0.69 -30.17 -15.92
C PHE A 733 0.80 -30.38 -17.43
N ASP A 734 -0.23 -30.99 -18.00
CA ASP A 734 -0.29 -31.33 -19.42
C ASP A 734 -1.35 -30.43 -20.09
N VAL A 735 -0.92 -29.65 -21.08
CA VAL A 735 -1.79 -28.79 -21.87
C VAL A 735 -2.43 -29.61 -22.98
N LYS A 736 -3.76 -29.74 -22.96
CA LYS A 736 -4.53 -30.35 -24.06
C LYS A 736 -4.69 -29.33 -25.21
N PRO A 737 -4.87 -29.77 -26.47
CA PRO A 737 -5.38 -28.87 -27.50
C PRO A 737 -6.74 -28.30 -27.06
N ALA A 738 -7.07 -27.08 -27.49
CA ALA A 738 -8.40 -26.53 -27.28
C ALA A 738 -9.46 -27.42 -27.95
N LYS A 739 -10.65 -27.52 -27.36
CA LYS A 739 -11.85 -28.02 -28.06
C LYS A 739 -12.04 -27.13 -29.31
N PRO A 740 -12.30 -27.67 -30.51
CA PRO A 740 -12.64 -26.83 -31.65
C PRO A 740 -13.92 -26.06 -31.33
N VAL A 741 -14.02 -24.81 -31.79
CA VAL A 741 -15.27 -24.06 -31.70
C VAL A 741 -16.30 -24.81 -32.56
N VAL A 742 -17.48 -25.07 -31.99
CA VAL A 742 -18.59 -25.67 -32.72
C VAL A 742 -19.24 -24.53 -33.53
N GLU A 743 -18.85 -24.42 -34.81
CA GLU A 743 -19.26 -23.31 -35.68
C GLU A 743 -20.76 -23.38 -36.08
N SER A 744 -21.40 -24.55 -35.98
CA SER A 744 -22.85 -24.72 -36.18
C SER A 744 -23.57 -25.13 -34.90
N HIS A 745 -24.41 -24.22 -34.38
CA HIS A 745 -25.44 -24.59 -33.40
C HIS A 745 -26.59 -25.24 -34.18
N PRO A 746 -27.08 -26.47 -33.85
CA PRO A 746 -28.03 -27.25 -34.69
C PRO A 746 -29.44 -26.67 -34.87
N GLN A 747 -29.63 -25.37 -34.63
CA GLN A 747 -30.89 -24.64 -34.68
C GLN A 747 -30.96 -23.67 -35.87
N TRP A 748 -29.87 -23.52 -36.63
CA TRP A 748 -29.78 -22.61 -37.78
C TRP A 748 -29.78 -23.33 -39.14
N ASP A 749 -29.29 -24.58 -39.19
CA ASP A 749 -29.23 -25.37 -40.44
C ASP A 749 -30.60 -25.96 -40.86
N ALA A 750 -31.67 -25.67 -40.12
CA ALA A 750 -32.98 -26.31 -40.25
C ALA A 750 -33.97 -25.59 -41.19
N LEU A 751 -33.49 -24.80 -42.15
CA LEU A 751 -34.33 -23.98 -43.05
C LEU A 751 -34.11 -24.21 -44.55
N ASP A 752 -33.04 -24.93 -44.96
CA ASP A 752 -32.67 -25.11 -46.38
C ASP A 752 -32.98 -26.51 -46.95
N GLU A 753 -33.53 -27.46 -46.17
CA GLU A 753 -33.82 -28.85 -46.60
C GLU A 753 -35.26 -29.34 -46.31
N GLU A 754 -36.33 -28.61 -46.69
CA GLU A 754 -37.68 -29.20 -46.65
C GLU A 754 -38.72 -28.59 -47.65
N SER A 755 -38.61 -28.87 -48.97
CA SER A 755 -39.79 -28.81 -49.88
C SER A 755 -39.65 -29.54 -51.24
N GLU A 756 -39.09 -30.76 -51.31
CA GLU A 756 -39.38 -31.66 -52.44
C GLU A 756 -40.59 -32.55 -52.07
N VAL A 757 -41.77 -32.19 -52.59
CA VAL A 757 -42.99 -33.01 -52.47
C VAL A 757 -43.65 -33.12 -53.84
N GLU A 758 -43.64 -34.33 -54.41
CA GLU A 758 -44.28 -34.66 -55.68
C GLU A 758 -45.81 -34.61 -55.58
N VAL A 759 -46.49 -34.03 -56.58
CA VAL A 759 -47.94 -34.15 -56.77
C VAL A 759 -48.22 -34.31 -58.27
N GLU A 760 -48.85 -35.43 -58.65
CA GLU A 760 -49.15 -35.75 -60.05
C GLU A 760 -50.43 -35.06 -60.58
N ASP A 761 -50.38 -34.68 -61.86
CA ASP A 761 -51.45 -34.50 -62.85
C ASP A 761 -52.92 -34.27 -62.40
N SER A 762 -53.43 -33.07 -62.72
CA SER A 762 -54.67 -32.98 -63.50
C SER A 762 -54.71 -31.67 -64.32
N ALA A 763 -55.31 -31.71 -65.51
CA ALA A 763 -55.29 -30.62 -66.48
C ALA A 763 -56.62 -29.83 -66.52
N VAL A 764 -56.54 -28.55 -66.94
CA VAL A 764 -57.57 -27.80 -67.71
C VAL A 764 -56.91 -26.54 -68.31
N GLU A 765 -57.50 -25.97 -69.36
CA GLU A 765 -56.97 -24.89 -70.21
C GLU A 765 -57.36 -23.45 -69.75
N ASP A 766 -56.83 -22.46 -70.49
CA ASP A 766 -57.35 -21.11 -70.76
C ASP A 766 -57.06 -19.87 -69.86
N SER A 767 -56.95 -18.75 -70.60
CA SER A 767 -57.23 -17.33 -70.28
C SER A 767 -56.14 -16.40 -69.66
N ASP A 768 -55.50 -15.64 -70.57
CA ASP A 768 -55.63 -14.17 -70.73
C ASP A 768 -54.94 -13.11 -69.82
N LEU A 769 -54.33 -12.16 -70.54
CA LEU A 769 -54.19 -10.71 -70.32
C LEU A 769 -53.64 -10.15 -68.98
N CYS A 770 -52.41 -9.61 -69.04
CA CYS A 770 -52.11 -8.16 -69.09
C CYS A 770 -50.57 -7.97 -68.95
N SER A 771 -49.80 -7.42 -69.89
CA SER A 771 -49.85 -6.14 -70.64
C SER A 771 -49.22 -4.95 -69.90
N ASP A 772 -48.07 -4.53 -70.45
CA ASP A 772 -47.59 -3.16 -70.62
C ASP A 772 -46.66 -2.49 -69.57
N ASP A 773 -45.91 -1.52 -70.11
CA ASP A 773 -45.14 -0.42 -69.51
C ASP A 773 -43.75 -0.65 -68.85
N ASP A 774 -42.80 -1.06 -69.71
CA ASP A 774 -41.68 -0.22 -70.22
C ASP A 774 -40.81 0.70 -69.30
N LEU A 775 -39.49 0.53 -69.55
CA LEU A 775 -38.43 1.55 -69.81
C LEU A 775 -37.44 2.03 -68.72
N ASP A 776 -36.26 2.38 -69.27
CA ASP A 776 -35.06 3.09 -68.77
C ASP A 776 -34.39 2.54 -67.49
N SER A 777 -33.10 2.15 -67.46
CA SER A 777 -31.86 2.80 -67.95
C SER A 777 -31.55 4.11 -67.17
N ASP A 778 -30.30 4.46 -66.86
CA ASP A 778 -29.05 4.17 -67.59
C ASP A 778 -27.94 3.47 -66.79
N ASN A 779 -27.10 2.77 -67.55
CA ASN A 779 -25.70 2.51 -67.20
C ASN A 779 -24.87 3.75 -67.59
N ASP A 780 -23.99 4.23 -66.71
CA ASP A 780 -22.86 5.05 -67.16
C ASP A 780 -21.56 4.77 -66.37
N ASN A 781 -20.44 5.18 -66.96
CA ASN A 781 -19.14 4.51 -66.83
C ASN A 781 -17.98 5.49 -66.54
N ALA A 782 -16.88 4.95 -66.00
CA ALA A 782 -15.63 5.64 -65.65
C ALA A 782 -15.78 6.68 -64.50
N ASN A 783 -14.72 6.99 -63.72
CA ASN A 783 -13.29 6.92 -64.01
C ASN A 783 -12.44 6.79 -62.74
#